data_AF-A0A915PFE7-F1
#
_entry.id   AF-A0A915PFE7-F1
#
_cell.length_a   1.000
_cell.length_b   1.000
_cell.length_c   1.000
_cell.angle_alpha   90.00
_cell.angle_beta   90.00
_cell.angle_gamma   90.00
#
_symmetry.space_group_name_H-M   'P 1'
#
loop_
_entity.id
_entity.type
_entity.pdbx_description
1 polymer ?
#
loop_
_entity_poly.entity_id
_entity_poly.type
_entity_poly.pdbx_seq_one_letter_code
_entity_poly.pdbx_strand_id
1 'polypeptide(L)'
;MNVCETVQKTFAQCDNEDVKGAQALITETLGQMLNYEGSSEVDKINGNDYSDIPGELVSSRIITQGSRTIETITYKTEKNGIVETHVEHRVTIHSSDDIDHDAELSQAILEATNMNPDMTVEKIEVKQESQCELENYLCCESDLSRMLGAGRFIVPALTKYMSRHITMIFRKFPVFRVIGMNCYEQYGSAALTVVPFMQQFSCYSTNPQSFILENLVEYENHQIISEKARKFIEESAQLMKPKAIHICNGSKEEADELVRQMVNDGMLKKLEAYENNYLCRTDPRDVARVESKTWMVTPEKFDTVCRTTEGVKPIMGNWMSPEQFEKEKNTRFPGCMNGRTMYVIPFSMGPVGGPISKIGIQVTDSSYVVLCMRIMTRVTPKVWEILVNNDFVKCIHSVGVPEPVKEKLVNNWACNPEKTIIAHRPAQREIWSFGSGYGGNSLLGKKCFALRIASNIARQEGWLAEHMLIMGVTPPNGKERFLAAAFPSACGKTNLAMLTPTLPGWKVRCIGDDIAWMKFGSDGRLYGINPEAGFFGVAPGTSNKTNPVAMASFQKNTIFTNVAETADGEYFWEGLEKEIKNPRVEMISWLGKKWYIGDKGQAAHPNSRFACPANQCPIIHPKWEEPGGVPIEAFIFGGRRPAGVPLVFESFSWEHGVFIGACLKSEATAAAEFKDKIVMHDPMAMRPFMGYNFGQYLQHWLSLNNGIHKVPKIFHINVFRRDVNGDFLWPGYGENIRVIDWIIRRLDGDESIGQKSAIGIIPKENSLNLEGLKNIKMKELMSIPKQYWVEDVQEVRKFLEEQVGPDLPQEIQTEVEEQFRRIAAL
;
A
#
# COMPACT_ATOMS: atom_id res chain seq x y z
N MET A 1 46.48 -17.19 -47.49
CA MET A 1 46.52 -15.97 -48.33
C MET A 1 45.07 -15.63 -48.63
N ASN A 2 44.57 -14.56 -48.00
CA ASN A 2 43.47 -13.65 -48.39
C ASN A 2 42.11 -14.19 -48.88
N VAL A 3 40.94 -13.59 -48.64
CA VAL A 3 40.45 -12.38 -47.92
C VAL A 3 38.92 -12.35 -48.14
N CYS A 4 38.19 -11.87 -47.13
CA CYS A 4 36.95 -11.07 -47.12
C CYS A 4 35.79 -11.22 -48.13
N GLU A 5 34.59 -11.25 -47.52
CA GLU A 5 33.51 -10.22 -47.58
C GLU A 5 32.22 -10.44 -48.41
N THR A 6 31.13 -10.51 -47.63
CA THR A 6 29.94 -9.63 -47.66
C THR A 6 28.76 -9.96 -48.59
N VAL A 7 27.82 -10.70 -47.99
CA VAL A 7 26.43 -10.29 -47.68
C VAL A 7 25.71 -9.36 -48.66
N GLN A 8 24.65 -9.87 -49.30
CA GLN A 8 23.29 -9.33 -49.17
C GLN A 8 22.23 -10.30 -49.73
N LYS A 9 21.08 -10.31 -49.05
CA LYS A 9 19.69 -10.38 -49.55
C LYS A 9 18.82 -11.64 -49.32
N THR A 10 17.78 -11.37 -48.51
CA THR A 10 16.35 -11.74 -48.62
C THR A 10 15.91 -13.08 -48.05
N PHE A 11 14.89 -13.07 -47.17
CA PHE A 11 13.72 -13.95 -47.30
C PHE A 11 12.46 -13.32 -46.69
N ALA A 12 11.34 -13.55 -47.39
CA ALA A 12 9.97 -13.18 -47.07
C ALA A 12 9.16 -14.41 -46.58
N GLN A 13 8.00 -14.10 -46.00
CA GLN A 13 6.96 -14.91 -45.32
C GLN A 13 6.52 -16.25 -45.94
N CYS A 14 6.11 -17.19 -45.08
CA CYS A 14 4.78 -17.86 -45.04
C CYS A 14 4.61 -18.69 -43.73
N ASP A 15 3.36 -18.98 -43.39
CA ASP A 15 2.77 -19.06 -42.03
C ASP A 15 2.77 -20.41 -41.28
N ASN A 16 2.56 -20.28 -39.95
CA ASN A 16 1.87 -21.13 -38.96
C ASN A 16 2.27 -22.60 -38.70
N GLU A 17 2.69 -22.88 -37.44
CA GLU A 17 2.01 -23.80 -36.51
C GLU A 17 2.53 -23.64 -35.06
N ASP A 18 1.64 -23.87 -34.09
CA ASP A 18 1.78 -23.70 -32.64
C ASP A 18 2.86 -24.57 -31.97
N VAL A 19 3.73 -23.98 -31.14
CA VAL A 19 4.28 -24.63 -29.93
C VAL A 19 4.50 -23.59 -28.81
N LYS A 20 3.85 -23.85 -27.67
CA LYS A 20 4.08 -23.20 -26.37
C LYS A 20 5.51 -23.48 -25.87
N GLY A 21 6.26 -22.44 -25.49
CA GLY A 21 7.52 -22.56 -24.76
C GLY A 21 7.54 -21.65 -23.54
N ALA A 22 7.58 -22.25 -22.35
CA ALA A 22 7.65 -21.56 -21.06
C ALA A 22 8.95 -20.76 -20.92
N GLN A 23 8.87 -19.50 -20.49
CA GLN A 23 10.03 -18.73 -20.03
C GLN A 23 10.53 -19.33 -18.71
N ALA A 24 11.62 -20.10 -18.78
CA ALA A 24 12.36 -20.58 -17.62
C ALA A 24 13.03 -19.40 -16.88
N LEU A 25 13.00 -19.43 -15.55
CA LEU A 25 13.72 -18.49 -14.69
C LEU A 25 15.23 -18.56 -14.97
N ILE A 26 15.86 -17.40 -15.14
CA ILE A 26 17.30 -17.25 -15.14
C ILE A 26 17.71 -16.92 -13.70
N THR A 27 18.48 -17.80 -13.06
CA THR A 27 19.04 -17.54 -11.72
C THR A 27 20.48 -17.08 -11.87
N GLU A 28 20.77 -15.86 -11.42
CA GLU A 28 22.09 -15.24 -11.50
C GLU A 28 22.64 -14.98 -10.09
N THR A 29 23.89 -15.37 -9.83
CA THR A 29 24.58 -15.11 -8.56
C THR A 29 25.94 -14.48 -8.85
N LEU A 30 26.30 -13.39 -8.15
CA LEU A 30 27.47 -12.56 -8.43
C LEU A 30 28.29 -12.36 -7.14
N GLY A 31 29.58 -12.74 -7.16
CA GLY A 31 30.52 -12.56 -6.05
C GLY A 31 31.64 -11.57 -6.39
N GLN A 32 31.92 -10.63 -5.49
CA GLN A 32 32.98 -9.62 -5.61
C GLN A 32 33.76 -9.53 -4.28
N MET A 33 35.10 -9.52 -4.33
CA MET A 33 35.93 -9.27 -3.14
C MET A 33 36.54 -7.86 -3.12
N LEU A 34 36.63 -7.26 -1.93
CA LEU A 34 37.35 -6.02 -1.62
C LEU A 34 38.54 -6.38 -0.72
N ASN A 35 39.77 -6.16 -1.19
CA ASN A 35 40.99 -6.51 -0.45
C ASN A 35 41.31 -5.50 0.68
N TYR A 36 41.61 -6.03 1.87
CA TYR A 36 42.56 -5.47 2.83
C TYR A 36 43.65 -6.53 3.06
N GLU A 37 44.92 -6.13 2.99
CA GLU A 37 46.10 -7.02 3.02
C GLU A 37 46.21 -7.85 4.31
N GLY A 38 46.43 -9.16 4.18
CA GLY A 38 46.92 -10.00 5.29
C GLY A 38 46.55 -11.49 5.23
N SER A 39 47.32 -12.26 4.46
CA SER A 39 47.60 -13.71 4.57
C SER A 39 46.45 -14.74 4.63
N SER A 40 46.26 -15.38 3.46
CA SER A 40 46.18 -16.85 3.25
C SER A 40 45.21 -17.68 4.12
N GLU A 41 43.92 -17.60 3.80
CA GLU A 41 43.03 -18.76 3.74
C GLU A 41 42.17 -18.61 2.47
N VAL A 42 42.10 -19.69 1.67
CA VAL A 42 41.42 -19.68 0.36
C VAL A 42 39.91 -19.60 0.57
N ASP A 43 39.30 -18.51 0.07
CA ASP A 43 37.89 -18.19 0.22
C ASP A 43 36.95 -19.19 -0.48
N LYS A 44 36.11 -19.86 0.31
CA LYS A 44 34.91 -20.54 -0.19
C LYS A 44 33.86 -19.47 -0.52
N ILE A 45 33.70 -19.12 -1.79
CA ILE A 45 32.60 -18.26 -2.25
C ILE A 45 31.44 -19.17 -2.70
N ASN A 46 30.28 -19.03 -2.05
CA ASN A 46 29.03 -19.77 -2.37
C ASN A 46 29.16 -21.31 -2.35
N GLY A 47 30.06 -21.88 -1.55
CA GLY A 47 30.21 -23.33 -1.40
C GLY A 47 30.98 -24.05 -2.53
N ASN A 48 31.46 -23.31 -3.54
CA ASN A 48 32.31 -23.86 -4.61
C ASN A 48 33.80 -23.78 -4.22
N ASP A 49 34.55 -24.83 -4.53
CA ASP A 49 36.00 -24.91 -4.36
C ASP A 49 36.70 -24.39 -5.62
N TYR A 50 37.48 -23.32 -5.47
CA TYR A 50 38.23 -22.67 -6.55
C TYR A 50 39.75 -22.89 -6.42
N SER A 51 40.16 -23.93 -5.69
CA SER A 51 41.57 -24.28 -5.46
C SER A 51 42.35 -24.62 -6.73
N ASP A 52 41.67 -24.85 -7.85
CA ASP A 52 42.24 -25.14 -9.15
C ASP A 52 42.55 -23.89 -10.00
N ILE A 53 42.14 -22.68 -9.55
CA ILE A 53 42.46 -21.43 -10.24
C ILE A 53 43.93 -21.04 -10.00
N PRO A 54 44.73 -20.77 -11.04
CA PRO A 54 46.17 -20.53 -10.92
C PRO A 54 46.55 -19.11 -10.44
N GLY A 55 45.60 -18.27 -10.04
CA GLY A 55 45.83 -16.86 -9.71
C GLY A 55 44.82 -16.29 -8.71
N GLU A 56 44.91 -14.98 -8.45
CA GLU A 56 44.01 -14.29 -7.51
C GLU A 56 42.61 -14.15 -8.13
N LEU A 57 41.61 -14.78 -7.51
CA LEU A 57 40.21 -14.68 -7.92
C LEU A 57 39.70 -13.25 -7.72
N VAL A 58 39.24 -12.62 -8.80
CA VAL A 58 38.68 -11.25 -8.80
C VAL A 58 37.16 -11.30 -8.65
N SER A 59 36.51 -12.18 -9.41
CA SER A 59 35.06 -12.36 -9.34
C SER A 59 34.65 -13.72 -9.90
N SER A 60 33.51 -14.23 -9.43
CA SER A 60 32.82 -15.34 -10.07
C SER A 60 31.33 -15.03 -10.22
N ARG A 61 30.74 -15.49 -11.31
CA ARG A 61 29.32 -15.33 -11.63
C ARG A 61 28.78 -16.63 -12.17
N ILE A 62 27.72 -17.15 -11.55
CA ILE A 62 27.05 -18.38 -12.00
C ILE A 62 25.67 -18.01 -12.51
N ILE A 63 25.34 -18.49 -13.70
CA ILE A 63 24.04 -18.33 -14.34
C ILE A 63 23.53 -19.71 -14.69
N THR A 64 22.38 -20.11 -14.13
CA THR A 64 21.71 -21.36 -14.53
C THR A 64 20.47 -21.03 -15.33
N GLN A 65 20.35 -21.63 -16.51
CA GLN A 65 19.22 -21.49 -17.43
C GLN A 65 18.84 -22.87 -17.98
N GLY A 66 17.70 -23.40 -17.52
CA GLY A 66 17.22 -24.72 -17.94
C GLY A 66 18.21 -25.84 -17.59
N SER A 67 18.61 -26.62 -18.59
CA SER A 67 19.58 -27.73 -18.48
C SER A 67 21.05 -27.28 -18.45
N ARG A 68 21.33 -25.97 -18.37
CA ARG A 68 22.70 -25.44 -18.44
C ARG A 68 23.04 -24.58 -17.24
N THR A 69 24.26 -24.74 -16.76
CA THR A 69 24.88 -23.85 -15.79
C THR A 69 26.16 -23.27 -16.40
N ILE A 70 26.25 -21.94 -16.47
CA ILE A 70 27.42 -21.21 -16.96
C ILE A 70 28.03 -20.49 -15.76
N GLU A 71 29.27 -20.83 -15.43
CA GLU A 71 30.08 -20.15 -14.43
C GLU A 71 31.17 -19.35 -15.15
N THR A 72 31.25 -18.05 -14.85
CA THR A 72 32.26 -17.14 -15.38
C THR A 72 33.15 -16.71 -14.23
N ILE A 73 34.44 -16.99 -14.33
CA ILE A 73 35.45 -16.76 -13.31
C ILE A 73 36.46 -15.78 -13.87
N THR A 74 36.73 -14.68 -13.18
CA THR A 74 37.78 -13.73 -13.54
C THR A 74 38.87 -13.81 -12.50
N TYR A 75 40.11 -14.02 -12.91
CA TYR A 75 41.27 -14.07 -12.02
C TYR A 75 42.48 -13.35 -12.62
N LYS A 76 43.41 -12.94 -11.75
CA LYS A 76 44.64 -12.27 -12.15
C LYS A 76 45.86 -13.14 -11.85
N THR A 77 46.81 -13.15 -12.77
CA THR A 77 48.12 -13.78 -12.57
C THR A 77 49.21 -12.73 -12.74
N GLU A 78 50.24 -12.77 -11.90
CA GLU A 78 51.41 -11.91 -12.05
C GLU A 78 52.59 -12.73 -12.54
N LYS A 79 53.13 -12.38 -13.70
CA LYS A 79 54.33 -13.02 -14.24
C LYS A 79 55.32 -11.96 -14.71
N ASN A 80 56.51 -11.96 -14.13
CA ASN A 80 57.58 -11.00 -14.43
C ASN A 80 57.15 -9.51 -14.26
N GLY A 81 56.31 -9.19 -13.27
CA GLY A 81 55.84 -7.83 -12.99
C GLY A 81 54.75 -7.31 -13.93
N ILE A 82 54.17 -8.18 -14.76
CA ILE A 82 52.98 -7.89 -15.57
C ILE A 82 51.79 -8.60 -14.94
N VAL A 83 50.78 -7.83 -14.56
CA VAL A 83 49.49 -8.37 -14.10
C VAL A 83 48.63 -8.66 -15.32
N GLU A 84 48.27 -9.92 -15.50
CA GLU A 84 47.44 -10.40 -16.59
C GLU A 84 46.06 -10.76 -16.05
N THR A 85 45.01 -10.37 -16.77
CA THR A 85 43.63 -10.74 -16.41
C THR A 85 43.17 -11.88 -17.29
N HIS A 86 42.75 -12.96 -16.64
CA HIS A 86 42.16 -14.14 -17.27
C HIS A 86 40.67 -14.20 -16.97
N VAL A 87 39.89 -14.62 -17.97
CA VAL A 87 38.46 -14.92 -17.81
C VAL A 87 38.24 -16.36 -18.24
N GLU A 88 37.74 -17.19 -17.34
CA GLU A 88 37.43 -18.59 -17.54
C GLU A 88 35.91 -18.80 -17.53
N HIS A 89 35.38 -19.40 -18.59
CA HIS A 89 33.98 -19.79 -18.69
C HIS A 89 33.87 -21.31 -18.56
N ARG A 90 33.20 -21.78 -17.50
CA ARG A 90 32.86 -23.18 -17.24
C ARG A 90 31.39 -23.39 -17.56
N VAL A 91 31.10 -24.13 -18.61
CA VAL A 91 29.73 -24.48 -19.01
C VAL A 91 29.49 -25.94 -18.66
N THR A 92 28.46 -26.18 -17.86
CA THR A 92 27.97 -27.51 -17.52
C THR A 92 26.60 -27.72 -18.14
N ILE A 93 26.46 -28.79 -18.92
CA ILE A 93 25.18 -29.20 -19.51
C ILE A 93 24.71 -30.45 -18.75
N HIS A 94 23.56 -30.31 -18.07
CA HIS A 94 22.89 -31.36 -17.30
C HIS A 94 21.85 -32.05 -18.20
N SER A 95 21.84 -33.39 -18.28
CA SER A 95 20.82 -34.11 -19.05
C SER A 95 20.28 -35.35 -18.34
N SER A 96 18.95 -35.51 -18.41
CA SER A 96 18.21 -36.75 -18.13
C SER A 96 17.54 -37.38 -19.36
N ASP A 97 17.64 -36.79 -20.57
CA ASP A 97 17.00 -37.24 -21.84
C ASP A 97 17.84 -36.88 -23.11
N ASP A 98 17.46 -37.38 -24.30
CA ASP A 98 18.20 -37.25 -25.58
C ASP A 98 18.38 -35.79 -26.08
N ILE A 99 19.39 -35.08 -25.55
CA ILE A 99 19.83 -33.75 -26.02
C ILE A 99 21.03 -33.93 -26.98
N ASP A 100 21.04 -33.20 -28.11
CA ASP A 100 22.19 -33.12 -29.00
C ASP A 100 23.31 -32.28 -28.37
N HIS A 101 24.19 -32.96 -27.65
CA HIS A 101 25.29 -32.34 -26.91
C HIS A 101 26.30 -31.60 -27.80
N ASP A 102 26.43 -31.94 -29.08
CA ASP A 102 27.44 -31.37 -29.96
C ASP A 102 26.95 -30.05 -30.58
N ALA A 103 25.66 -29.95 -30.92
CA ALA A 103 25.02 -28.69 -31.29
C ALA A 103 25.08 -27.67 -30.15
N GLU A 104 24.84 -28.16 -28.94
CA GLU A 104 24.78 -27.34 -27.74
C GLU A 104 26.15 -26.86 -27.25
N LEU A 105 27.17 -27.71 -27.38
CA LEU A 105 28.59 -27.36 -27.22
C LEU A 105 29.00 -26.26 -28.22
N SER A 106 28.61 -26.40 -29.48
CA SER A 106 28.97 -25.45 -30.55
C SER A 106 28.38 -24.06 -30.30
N GLN A 107 27.12 -24.00 -29.84
CA GLN A 107 26.44 -22.75 -29.50
C GLN A 107 27.11 -22.03 -28.32
N ALA A 108 27.50 -22.76 -27.27
CA ALA A 108 28.16 -22.18 -26.09
C ALA A 108 29.53 -21.56 -26.42
N ILE A 109 30.32 -22.22 -27.28
CA ILE A 109 31.61 -21.68 -27.76
C ILE A 109 31.39 -20.37 -28.54
N LEU A 110 30.34 -20.32 -29.37
CA LEU A 110 30.03 -19.17 -30.23
C LEU A 110 29.55 -17.96 -29.41
N GLU A 111 28.73 -18.18 -28.38
CA GLU A 111 28.25 -17.14 -27.47
C GLU A 111 29.39 -16.53 -26.64
N ALA A 112 30.24 -17.37 -26.05
CA ALA A 112 31.36 -16.90 -25.24
C ALA A 112 32.41 -16.14 -26.09
N THR A 113 32.64 -16.56 -27.34
CA THR A 113 33.57 -15.86 -28.25
C THR A 113 33.01 -14.48 -28.69
N ASN A 114 31.69 -14.34 -28.81
CA ASN A 114 31.04 -13.08 -29.21
C ASN A 114 30.92 -12.05 -28.08
N MET A 115 30.98 -12.47 -26.80
CA MET A 115 30.81 -11.55 -25.66
C MET A 115 31.96 -10.56 -25.48
N ASN A 116 33.19 -10.86 -25.93
CA ASN A 116 34.33 -9.94 -25.82
C ASN A 116 35.33 -10.13 -26.98
N PRO A 117 35.24 -9.34 -28.06
CA PRO A 117 36.13 -9.44 -29.22
C PRO A 117 37.59 -9.03 -28.95
N ASP A 118 37.86 -8.39 -27.80
CA ASP A 118 39.19 -7.90 -27.41
C ASP A 118 40.03 -8.92 -26.62
N MET A 119 39.54 -10.16 -26.45
CA MET A 119 40.23 -11.22 -25.70
C MET A 119 40.59 -12.40 -26.60
N THR A 120 41.78 -12.96 -26.40
CA THR A 120 42.26 -14.12 -27.19
C THR A 120 41.95 -15.42 -26.45
N VAL A 121 41.38 -16.41 -27.15
CA VAL A 121 41.16 -17.77 -26.60
C VAL A 121 42.51 -18.45 -26.38
N GLU A 122 42.81 -18.83 -25.14
CA GLU A 122 44.06 -19.48 -24.76
C GLU A 122 43.92 -21.01 -24.70
N LYS A 123 42.77 -21.52 -24.23
CA LYS A 123 42.53 -22.96 -24.09
C LYS A 123 41.02 -23.28 -24.10
N ILE A 124 40.64 -24.40 -24.71
CA ILE A 124 39.31 -25.02 -24.61
C ILE A 124 39.50 -26.49 -24.20
N GLU A 125 38.82 -26.95 -23.15
CA GLU A 125 38.88 -28.33 -22.64
C GLU A 125 37.47 -28.88 -22.43
N VAL A 126 37.20 -30.10 -22.90
CA VAL A 126 35.88 -30.77 -22.82
C VAL A 126 36.03 -32.11 -22.08
N LYS A 127 35.20 -32.36 -21.07
CA LYS A 127 35.17 -33.61 -20.27
C LYS A 127 33.74 -34.15 -20.14
N GLN A 128 33.57 -35.47 -20.10
CA GLN A 128 32.28 -36.15 -19.95
C GLN A 128 32.29 -37.06 -18.70
N GLU A 129 31.28 -36.95 -17.84
CA GLU A 129 31.14 -37.74 -16.61
C GLU A 129 29.72 -38.38 -16.51
N SER A 130 29.59 -39.52 -15.82
CA SER A 130 28.28 -40.21 -15.61
C SER A 130 28.18 -40.81 -14.19
N GLN A 131 27.05 -40.60 -13.50
CA GLN A 131 26.79 -41.05 -12.12
C GLN A 131 25.43 -41.79 -11.97
N CYS A 132 25.33 -42.68 -10.96
CA CYS A 132 24.12 -43.43 -10.56
C CYS A 132 23.92 -43.32 -9.03
N GLU A 133 22.71 -43.02 -8.56
CA GLU A 133 22.38 -42.86 -7.12
C GLU A 133 21.36 -43.90 -6.61
N LEU A 134 21.47 -44.29 -5.33
CA LEU A 134 20.59 -45.20 -4.56
C LEU A 134 20.10 -44.48 -3.29
N GLU A 135 18.79 -44.46 -3.05
CA GLU A 135 18.09 -43.76 -1.96
C GLU A 135 18.33 -44.37 -0.56
N ASN A 136 18.50 -43.52 0.47
CA ASN A 136 18.50 -43.88 1.90
C ASN A 136 17.26 -43.29 2.59
N TYR A 137 16.32 -44.10 3.10
CA TYR A 137 15.48 -43.77 4.27
C TYR A 137 14.74 -45.01 4.83
N LEU A 138 14.54 -45.01 6.17
CA LEU A 138 13.73 -45.88 7.07
C LEU A 138 14.43 -47.15 7.62
N CYS A 139 14.36 -47.55 8.90
CA CYS A 139 13.51 -47.17 10.04
C CYS A 139 14.12 -47.71 11.36
N CYS A 140 13.74 -47.14 12.50
CA CYS A 140 14.07 -47.62 13.86
C CYS A 140 12.80 -48.23 14.49
N GLU A 141 12.79 -49.54 14.79
CA GLU A 141 12.10 -50.18 15.93
C GLU A 141 12.39 -51.70 15.99
N SER A 142 12.15 -52.28 17.17
CA SER A 142 12.70 -53.48 17.81
C SER A 142 12.47 -54.87 17.20
N ASP A 143 13.41 -55.77 17.51
CA ASP A 143 13.31 -57.25 17.57
C ASP A 143 13.00 -58.02 16.27
N LEU A 144 14.07 -58.37 15.54
CA LEU A 144 14.13 -59.64 14.83
C LEU A 144 15.58 -60.14 14.69
N SER A 145 16.13 -60.69 15.78
CA SER A 145 17.30 -61.56 15.66
C SER A 145 16.83 -62.98 15.29
N ARG A 146 17.48 -63.55 14.26
CA ARG A 146 17.34 -64.89 13.66
C ARG A 146 16.21 -65.07 12.64
N MET A 147 16.56 -64.89 11.37
CA MET A 147 16.59 -66.00 10.39
C MET A 147 17.32 -65.54 9.11
N LEU A 148 18.56 -66.00 8.93
CA LEU A 148 19.26 -66.01 7.65
C LEU A 148 18.69 -67.14 6.78
N GLY A 149 18.44 -66.87 5.50
CA GLY A 149 18.15 -67.92 4.52
C GLY A 149 17.57 -67.45 3.18
N ALA A 150 18.41 -66.81 2.37
CA ALA A 150 18.40 -66.74 0.89
C ALA A 150 17.06 -66.82 0.10
N GLY A 151 16.79 -65.78 -0.72
CA GLY A 151 16.33 -65.99 -2.11
C GLY A 151 15.23 -65.09 -2.67
N ARG A 152 15.66 -64.09 -3.46
CA ARG A 152 14.98 -63.41 -4.61
C ARG A 152 13.83 -62.42 -4.34
N PHE A 153 14.18 -61.13 -4.41
CA PHE A 153 13.30 -60.02 -4.80
C PHE A 153 13.59 -59.57 -6.25
N ILE A 154 12.53 -59.16 -6.95
CA ILE A 154 12.53 -58.53 -8.29
C ILE A 154 12.63 -57.01 -8.12
N VAL A 155 13.39 -56.37 -9.02
CA VAL A 155 13.79 -54.95 -9.10
C VAL A 155 12.62 -54.02 -9.53
N PRO A 156 12.71 -52.70 -9.26
CA PRO A 156 12.62 -51.77 -10.40
C PRO A 156 13.64 -50.60 -10.42
N ALA A 157 14.01 -50.27 -11.67
CA ALA A 157 14.50 -49.01 -12.25
C ALA A 157 15.75 -48.28 -11.68
N LEU A 158 16.82 -48.25 -12.49
CA LEU A 158 17.95 -47.30 -12.41
C LEU A 158 17.76 -46.22 -13.49
N THR A 159 17.80 -44.94 -13.11
CA THR A 159 17.90 -43.81 -14.05
C THR A 159 19.38 -43.40 -14.17
N LYS A 160 19.88 -43.20 -15.40
CA LYS A 160 21.29 -42.89 -15.68
C LYS A 160 21.44 -41.39 -15.95
N TYR A 161 22.26 -40.68 -15.16
CA TYR A 161 22.56 -39.26 -15.38
C TYR A 161 23.87 -39.11 -16.18
N MET A 162 23.89 -38.29 -17.23
CA MET A 162 25.11 -37.92 -17.98
C MET A 162 25.31 -36.41 -17.96
N SER A 163 26.53 -35.95 -17.62
CA SER A 163 26.93 -34.54 -17.70
C SER A 163 28.15 -34.37 -18.63
N ARG A 164 28.18 -33.27 -19.39
CA ARG A 164 29.35 -32.82 -20.16
C ARG A 164 29.77 -31.43 -19.68
N HIS A 165 31.06 -31.25 -19.49
CA HIS A 165 31.70 -30.02 -19.00
C HIS A 165 32.62 -29.44 -20.05
N ILE A 166 32.58 -28.12 -20.21
CA ILE A 166 33.42 -27.37 -21.15
C ILE A 166 34.03 -26.20 -20.40
N THR A 167 35.35 -26.08 -20.45
CA THR A 167 36.09 -24.96 -19.85
C THR A 167 36.82 -24.19 -20.94
N MET A 168 36.63 -22.88 -21.01
CA MET A 168 37.34 -22.00 -21.94
C MET A 168 38.04 -20.87 -21.20
N ILE A 169 39.31 -20.59 -21.52
CA ILE A 169 40.13 -19.57 -20.86
C ILE A 169 40.55 -18.50 -21.88
N PHE A 170 40.36 -17.24 -21.51
CA PHE A 170 40.68 -16.05 -22.32
C PHE A 170 41.68 -15.13 -21.60
N ARG A 171 42.58 -14.46 -22.34
CA ARG A 171 43.66 -13.61 -21.78
C ARG A 171 43.73 -12.22 -22.43
N LYS A 172 44.04 -11.19 -21.63
CA LYS A 172 44.26 -9.80 -22.09
C LYS A 172 45.57 -9.20 -21.52
N PHE A 173 46.39 -8.56 -22.35
CA PHE A 173 47.66 -7.91 -21.94
C PHE A 173 47.49 -6.39 -21.69
N PRO A 174 48.07 -5.83 -20.61
CA PRO A 174 48.11 -4.37 -20.41
C PRO A 174 49.33 -3.70 -21.05
N VAL A 175 49.20 -2.40 -21.39
CA VAL A 175 50.26 -1.52 -21.92
C VAL A 175 50.88 -0.69 -20.78
N PHE A 176 52.21 -0.70 -20.67
CA PHE A 176 53.03 -0.14 -19.57
C PHE A 176 53.19 1.39 -19.53
N ARG A 177 53.44 1.95 -18.32
CA ARG A 177 54.39 3.08 -18.10
C ARG A 177 54.94 3.24 -16.65
N VAL A 178 56.19 2.79 -16.43
CA VAL A 178 57.42 3.39 -15.82
C VAL A 178 57.42 4.20 -14.48
N ILE A 179 58.05 3.58 -13.45
CA ILE A 179 59.15 3.94 -12.49
C ILE A 179 59.05 5.11 -11.46
N GLY A 180 59.36 4.79 -10.19
CA GLY A 180 60.03 5.66 -9.19
C GLY A 180 60.33 4.96 -7.82
N MET A 181 61.60 4.89 -7.41
CA MET A 181 62.21 4.14 -6.27
C MET A 181 62.02 4.77 -4.85
N ASN A 182 62.05 3.96 -3.75
CA ASN A 182 63.19 3.79 -2.78
C ASN A 182 62.82 3.28 -1.35
N CYS A 183 63.52 2.19 -0.95
CA CYS A 183 64.17 1.70 0.29
C CYS A 183 63.77 1.91 1.79
N TYR A 184 64.22 0.88 2.57
CA TYR A 184 64.58 0.69 4.02
C TYR A 184 63.54 0.02 4.96
N GLU A 185 63.73 -1.24 5.41
CA GLU A 185 64.47 -1.82 6.59
C GLU A 185 63.81 -1.52 7.97
N GLN A 186 63.78 -2.34 9.04
CA GLN A 186 64.37 -3.62 9.50
C GLN A 186 63.76 -4.02 10.89
N TYR A 187 63.81 -5.34 11.24
CA TYR A 187 63.86 -6.07 12.56
C TYR A 187 62.97 -5.68 13.78
N GLY A 188 62.54 -6.56 14.71
CA GLY A 188 62.72 -8.01 14.97
C GLY A 188 62.28 -8.44 16.41
N SER A 189 61.99 -9.74 16.61
CA SER A 189 62.10 -10.61 17.84
C SER A 189 61.39 -10.19 19.17
N ALA A 190 61.00 -10.99 20.18
CA ALA A 190 60.97 -12.41 20.58
C ALA A 190 60.05 -12.50 21.85
N ALA A 191 59.14 -13.48 22.00
CA ALA A 191 59.20 -14.73 22.82
C ALA A 191 58.70 -14.71 24.30
N LEU A 192 57.99 -15.80 24.65
CA LEU A 192 57.95 -16.57 25.94
C LEU A 192 56.83 -16.37 27.03
N THR A 193 55.89 -17.35 27.01
CA THR A 193 55.42 -18.30 28.07
C THR A 193 54.66 -17.93 29.38
N VAL A 194 53.47 -18.55 29.50
CA VAL A 194 52.89 -19.43 30.57
C VAL A 194 52.18 -18.84 31.84
N VAL A 195 50.87 -19.14 31.87
CA VAL A 195 49.74 -19.24 32.88
C VAL A 195 50.12 -19.80 34.29
N PRO A 196 49.23 -19.91 35.35
CA PRO A 196 47.86 -19.38 35.63
C PRO A 196 47.60 -18.83 37.06
N PHE A 197 46.44 -18.19 37.29
CA PHE A 197 45.74 -18.21 38.60
C PHE A 197 44.21 -18.07 38.47
N MET A 198 43.47 -18.89 39.24
CA MET A 198 42.01 -18.92 39.39
C MET A 198 41.48 -17.73 40.21
N GLN A 199 40.30 -17.18 39.86
CA GLN A 199 39.07 -17.15 40.69
C GLN A 199 38.04 -16.10 40.21
N GLN A 200 36.76 -16.50 40.29
CA GLN A 200 35.54 -15.69 40.37
C GLN A 200 35.10 -14.90 39.12
N PHE A 201 34.01 -15.31 38.47
CA PHE A 201 32.64 -14.88 38.81
C PHE A 201 31.63 -15.65 37.94
N SER A 202 30.71 -16.37 38.59
CA SER A 202 29.46 -16.77 37.96
C SER A 202 28.54 -15.56 37.91
N CYS A 203 28.08 -15.19 36.71
CA CYS A 203 26.83 -14.50 36.44
C CYS A 203 26.65 -14.43 34.92
N TYR A 204 26.29 -15.55 34.29
CA TYR A 204 25.60 -15.48 33.00
C TYR A 204 24.16 -15.02 33.28
N SER A 205 23.98 -13.71 33.36
CA SER A 205 22.68 -13.08 33.13
C SER A 205 22.39 -13.24 31.63
N THR A 206 21.73 -14.33 31.25
CA THR A 206 21.09 -14.40 29.94
C THR A 206 20.04 -13.30 29.88
N ASN A 207 20.30 -12.25 29.11
CA ASN A 207 19.31 -11.22 28.87
C ASN A 207 18.16 -11.88 28.07
N PRO A 208 16.92 -11.97 28.58
CA PRO A 208 15.82 -12.62 27.88
C PRO A 208 15.56 -12.02 26.49
N GLN A 209 15.99 -10.78 26.26
CA GLN A 209 15.87 -10.08 24.98
C GLN A 209 16.79 -10.64 23.88
N SER A 210 17.99 -11.16 24.19
CA SER A 210 18.87 -11.74 23.14
C SER A 210 18.28 -13.04 22.59
N PHE A 211 17.63 -13.83 23.46
CA PHE A 211 17.01 -15.11 23.10
C PHE A 211 15.76 -14.95 22.21
N ILE A 212 15.01 -13.85 22.35
CA ILE A 212 13.86 -13.54 21.49
C ILE A 212 14.31 -13.09 20.09
N LEU A 213 15.46 -12.42 19.99
CA LEU A 213 16.01 -11.91 18.72
C LEU A 213 16.74 -13.01 17.93
N GLU A 214 17.45 -13.92 18.61
CA GLU A 214 18.14 -15.05 17.99
C GLU A 214 17.17 -16.08 17.34
N ASN A 215 15.93 -16.19 17.83
CA ASN A 215 14.91 -17.09 17.28
C ASN A 215 14.03 -16.47 16.18
N LEU A 216 14.26 -15.22 15.75
CA LEU A 216 13.55 -14.64 14.59
C LEU A 216 13.91 -15.33 13.27
N VAL A 217 15.01 -16.10 13.24
CA VAL A 217 15.47 -16.85 12.06
C VAL A 217 14.70 -18.17 11.88
N GLU A 218 14.09 -18.70 12.95
CA GLU A 218 13.31 -19.95 12.93
C GLU A 218 11.88 -19.69 13.44
N TYR A 219 11.12 -18.85 12.74
CA TYR A 219 9.66 -18.90 12.86
C TYR A 219 9.15 -20.16 12.14
N GLU A 220 8.15 -20.84 12.71
CA GLU A 220 7.61 -22.18 12.40
C GLU A 220 7.16 -22.50 10.94
N ASN A 221 7.61 -21.76 9.92
CA ASN A 221 7.18 -21.92 8.53
C ASN A 221 8.25 -21.72 7.44
N HIS A 222 9.56 -21.80 7.74
CA HIS A 222 10.62 -21.61 6.72
C HIS A 222 10.53 -20.27 5.94
N GLN A 223 9.93 -19.23 6.53
CA GLN A 223 9.74 -17.94 5.87
C GLN A 223 10.99 -17.08 5.96
N ILE A 224 11.54 -16.70 4.80
CA ILE A 224 12.71 -15.81 4.71
C ILE A 224 12.25 -14.37 4.99
N ILE A 225 12.47 -13.90 6.23
CA ILE A 225 12.34 -12.47 6.58
C ILE A 225 13.57 -11.74 6.04
N SER A 226 13.36 -10.70 5.22
CA SER A 226 14.48 -9.93 4.69
C SER A 226 15.27 -9.23 5.79
N GLU A 227 16.58 -9.03 5.59
CA GLU A 227 17.46 -8.40 6.58
C GLU A 227 16.94 -7.01 7.02
N LYS A 228 16.44 -6.22 6.05
CA LYS A 228 15.84 -4.91 6.33
C LYS A 228 14.61 -5.01 7.24
N ALA A 229 13.75 -6.00 7.02
CA ALA A 229 12.57 -6.24 7.84
C ALA A 229 12.93 -6.72 9.23
N ARG A 230 13.85 -7.69 9.33
CA ARG A 230 14.39 -8.19 10.60
C ARG A 230 14.94 -7.02 11.42
N LYS A 231 15.86 -6.23 10.85
CA LYS A 231 16.47 -5.07 11.53
C LYS A 231 15.41 -4.08 12.03
N PHE A 232 14.40 -3.77 11.23
CA PHE A 232 13.30 -2.89 11.66
C PHE A 232 12.53 -3.46 12.87
N ILE A 233 12.24 -4.76 12.88
CA ILE A 233 11.57 -5.44 13.99
C ILE A 233 12.44 -5.42 15.25
N GLU A 234 13.74 -5.71 15.11
CA GLU A 234 14.70 -5.74 16.21
C GLU A 234 14.88 -4.35 16.84
N GLU A 235 15.09 -3.31 16.01
CA GLU A 235 15.19 -1.92 16.46
C GLU A 235 13.91 -1.46 17.18
N SER A 236 12.75 -1.86 16.64
CA SER A 236 11.44 -1.59 17.24
C SER A 236 11.28 -2.27 18.60
N ALA A 237 11.68 -3.54 18.72
CA ALA A 237 11.64 -4.29 19.96
C ALA A 237 12.60 -3.72 21.02
N GLN A 238 13.81 -3.35 20.61
CA GLN A 238 14.80 -2.73 21.51
C GLN A 238 14.31 -1.40 22.08
N LEU A 239 13.68 -0.56 21.24
CA LEU A 239 13.12 0.71 21.66
C LEU A 239 11.91 0.53 22.58
N MET A 240 10.92 -0.27 22.16
CA MET A 240 9.61 -0.32 22.81
C MET A 240 9.51 -1.37 23.92
N LYS A 241 10.48 -2.29 24.00
CA LYS A 241 10.63 -3.33 25.03
C LYS A 241 9.39 -4.21 25.24
N PRO A 242 8.84 -4.84 24.19
CA PRO A 242 7.72 -5.75 24.34
C PRO A 242 8.12 -7.00 25.14
N LYS A 243 7.13 -7.64 25.76
CA LYS A 243 7.28 -8.93 26.46
C LYS A 243 7.48 -10.09 25.48
N ALA A 244 6.83 -10.01 24.32
CA ALA A 244 6.86 -11.03 23.28
C ALA A 244 6.72 -10.39 21.89
N ILE A 245 7.15 -11.08 20.85
CA ILE A 245 6.97 -10.69 19.45
C ILE A 245 6.11 -11.74 18.75
N HIS A 246 5.04 -11.30 18.10
CA HIS A 246 4.13 -12.15 17.32
C HIS A 246 4.17 -11.72 15.86
N ILE A 247 4.64 -12.58 14.96
CA ILE A 247 4.66 -12.29 13.53
C ILE A 247 3.35 -12.75 12.91
N CYS A 248 2.56 -11.79 12.42
CA CYS A 248 1.24 -12.09 11.90
C CYS A 248 1.32 -12.83 10.56
N ASN A 249 0.62 -13.96 10.47
CA ASN A 249 0.52 -14.73 9.23
C ASN A 249 -0.76 -14.43 8.43
N GLY A 250 -1.74 -13.74 9.03
CA GLY A 250 -3.00 -13.37 8.39
C GLY A 250 -4.02 -14.51 8.27
N SER A 251 -3.73 -15.69 8.85
CA SER A 251 -4.59 -16.86 8.75
C SER A 251 -5.91 -16.67 9.49
N LYS A 252 -6.85 -17.59 9.28
CA LYS A 252 -8.12 -17.57 10.00
C LYS A 252 -7.92 -17.99 11.46
N GLU A 253 -7.06 -18.98 11.70
CA GLU A 253 -6.76 -19.55 13.01
C GLU A 253 -6.15 -18.49 13.92
N GLU A 254 -5.21 -17.69 13.41
CA GLU A 254 -4.65 -16.52 14.11
C GLU A 254 -5.76 -15.53 14.50
N ALA A 255 -6.65 -15.19 13.57
CA ALA A 255 -7.75 -14.27 13.85
C ALA A 255 -8.72 -14.84 14.90
N ASP A 256 -9.08 -16.11 14.81
CA ASP A 256 -10.00 -16.80 15.73
C ASP A 256 -9.38 -16.90 17.15
N GLU A 257 -8.07 -17.07 17.27
CA GLU A 257 -7.37 -17.02 18.56
C GLU A 257 -7.38 -15.62 19.18
N LEU A 258 -7.01 -14.59 18.41
CA LEU A 258 -7.03 -13.21 18.88
C LEU A 258 -8.44 -12.76 19.29
N VAL A 259 -9.46 -13.13 18.51
CA VAL A 259 -10.86 -12.87 18.84
C VAL A 259 -11.26 -13.54 20.15
N ARG A 260 -10.94 -14.83 20.34
CA ARG A 260 -11.22 -15.54 21.60
C ARG A 260 -10.58 -14.85 22.79
N GLN A 261 -9.31 -14.47 22.67
CA GLN A 261 -8.60 -13.74 23.71
C GLN A 261 -9.28 -12.39 24.01
N MET A 262 -9.57 -11.58 23.00
CA MET A 262 -10.18 -10.27 23.19
C MET A 262 -11.61 -10.32 23.76
N VAL A 263 -12.36 -11.39 23.48
CA VAL A 263 -13.66 -11.64 24.10
C VAL A 263 -13.50 -12.00 25.58
N ASN A 264 -12.54 -12.88 25.91
CA ASN A 264 -12.24 -13.24 27.29
C ASN A 264 -11.75 -12.04 28.12
N ASP A 265 -10.95 -11.16 27.50
CA ASP A 265 -10.46 -9.91 28.11
C ASP A 265 -11.55 -8.82 28.18
N GLY A 266 -12.71 -9.04 27.58
CA GLY A 266 -13.85 -8.10 27.58
C GLY A 266 -13.64 -6.86 26.71
N MET A 267 -12.69 -6.89 25.76
CA MET A 267 -12.48 -5.82 24.77
C MET A 267 -13.43 -5.95 23.57
N LEU A 268 -13.72 -7.20 23.17
CA LEU A 268 -14.74 -7.51 22.16
C LEU A 268 -15.94 -8.18 22.81
N LYS A 269 -17.11 -7.93 22.24
CA LYS A 269 -18.33 -8.66 22.55
C LYS A 269 -18.91 -9.22 21.26
N LYS A 270 -19.28 -10.49 21.25
CA LYS A 270 -19.93 -11.12 20.10
C LYS A 270 -21.36 -10.57 19.95
N LEU A 271 -21.76 -10.27 18.72
CA LEU A 271 -23.14 -9.91 18.40
C LEU A 271 -23.88 -11.19 17.98
N GLU A 272 -24.66 -11.77 18.90
CA GLU A 272 -25.24 -13.11 18.73
C GLU A 272 -26.27 -13.23 17.59
N ALA A 273 -26.82 -12.11 17.12
CA ALA A 273 -27.74 -12.09 15.99
C ALA A 273 -27.05 -12.34 14.63
N TYR A 274 -25.71 -12.33 14.58
CA TYR A 274 -24.94 -12.37 13.34
C TYR A 274 -23.79 -13.40 13.38
N GLU A 275 -23.36 -13.84 12.20
CA GLU A 275 -22.26 -14.80 12.05
C GLU A 275 -20.91 -14.08 12.19
N ASN A 276 -20.11 -14.42 13.20
CA ASN A 276 -18.74 -13.92 13.36
C ASN A 276 -18.63 -12.37 13.38
N ASN A 277 -19.62 -11.69 13.97
CA ASN A 277 -19.58 -10.24 14.17
C ASN A 277 -19.28 -9.88 15.63
N TYR A 278 -18.52 -8.81 15.82
CA TYR A 278 -18.08 -8.36 17.13
C TYR A 278 -18.27 -6.86 17.30
N LEU A 279 -18.46 -6.45 18.54
CA LEU A 279 -18.57 -5.07 18.99
C LEU A 279 -17.39 -4.71 19.89
N CYS A 280 -16.72 -3.62 19.57
CA CYS A 280 -15.75 -2.95 20.41
C CYS A 280 -16.29 -1.60 20.88
N ARG A 281 -16.16 -1.29 22.18
CA ARG A 281 -16.47 0.04 22.74
C ARG A 281 -15.16 0.66 23.21
N THR A 282 -14.83 1.85 22.71
CA THR A 282 -13.56 2.53 23.01
C THR A 282 -13.68 3.43 24.25
N ASP A 283 -12.55 3.95 24.71
CA ASP A 283 -12.55 5.12 25.60
C ASP A 283 -13.16 6.32 24.84
N PRO A 284 -14.14 7.06 25.41
CA PRO A 284 -14.74 8.23 24.76
C PRO A 284 -13.76 9.34 24.35
N ARG A 285 -12.54 9.33 24.89
CA ARG A 285 -11.45 10.24 24.52
C ARG A 285 -10.72 9.81 23.24
N ASP A 286 -10.96 8.59 22.75
CA ASP A 286 -10.32 7.98 21.58
C ASP A 286 -11.36 7.42 20.59
N VAL A 287 -12.03 8.32 19.87
CA VAL A 287 -13.23 8.04 19.03
C VAL A 287 -13.16 8.60 17.60
N ALA A 288 -12.11 9.36 17.29
CA ALA A 288 -11.96 10.04 16.00
C ALA A 288 -10.49 10.34 15.70
N ARG A 289 -10.24 10.84 14.49
CA ARG A 289 -8.94 11.41 14.14
C ARG A 289 -8.74 12.73 14.88
N VAL A 290 -7.51 13.01 15.25
CA VAL A 290 -7.14 14.25 15.95
C VAL A 290 -6.20 15.04 15.03
N GLU A 291 -6.77 15.89 14.17
CA GLU A 291 -6.03 16.64 13.15
C GLU A 291 -4.95 17.52 13.80
N SER A 292 -5.25 18.17 14.92
CA SER A 292 -4.32 18.95 15.73
C SER A 292 -3.09 18.19 16.28
N LYS A 293 -3.14 16.84 16.30
CA LYS A 293 -2.05 15.96 16.76
C LYS A 293 -1.44 15.13 15.62
N THR A 294 -1.78 15.46 14.38
CA THR A 294 -1.30 14.78 13.17
C THR A 294 -0.30 15.67 12.43
N TRP A 295 0.91 15.16 12.20
CA TRP A 295 2.07 15.94 11.77
C TRP A 295 2.77 15.28 10.58
N MET A 296 3.29 16.09 9.68
CA MET A 296 4.33 15.71 8.74
C MET A 296 5.67 16.25 9.24
N VAL A 297 6.72 15.46 9.08
CA VAL A 297 8.07 15.76 9.54
C VAL A 297 8.99 15.82 8.34
N THR A 298 9.36 17.03 7.94
CA THR A 298 10.28 17.32 6.84
C THR A 298 11.35 18.30 7.33
N PRO A 299 12.59 18.28 6.77
CA PRO A 299 13.61 19.26 7.13
C PRO A 299 13.12 20.69 6.89
N GLU A 300 12.59 20.94 5.69
CA GLU A 300 12.02 22.24 5.33
C GLU A 300 10.52 22.28 5.62
N LYS A 301 10.07 23.32 6.32
CA LYS A 301 8.65 23.54 6.66
C LYS A 301 7.77 23.59 5.42
N PHE A 302 8.23 24.30 4.39
CA PHE A 302 7.44 24.59 3.20
C PHE A 302 7.38 23.44 2.19
N ASP A 303 8.07 22.33 2.44
CA ASP A 303 7.83 21.07 1.72
C ASP A 303 6.55 20.39 2.19
N THR A 304 6.11 20.69 3.42
CA THR A 304 4.89 20.13 4.02
C THR A 304 3.69 21.07 3.87
N VAL A 305 3.81 22.31 4.33
CA VAL A 305 2.71 23.28 4.38
C VAL A 305 3.00 24.47 3.46
N CYS A 306 1.95 25.14 2.98
CA CYS A 306 2.12 26.33 2.17
C CYS A 306 2.65 27.53 2.99
N ARG A 307 3.18 28.52 2.28
CA ARG A 307 3.51 29.85 2.81
C ARG A 307 2.23 30.66 3.02
N THR A 308 1.63 30.51 4.20
CA THR A 308 0.43 31.27 4.58
C THR A 308 0.74 32.72 4.91
N THR A 309 -0.25 33.60 4.79
CA THR A 309 -0.15 35.00 5.24
C THR A 309 0.19 35.06 6.73
N GLU A 310 0.92 36.10 7.15
CA GLU A 310 1.30 36.31 8.55
C GLU A 310 0.05 36.31 9.46
N GLY A 311 0.13 35.59 10.58
CA GLY A 311 -0.99 35.41 11.52
C GLY A 311 -2.05 34.37 11.10
N VAL A 312 -2.02 33.88 9.86
CA VAL A 312 -2.94 32.84 9.39
C VAL A 312 -2.38 31.45 9.71
N LYS A 313 -3.14 30.67 10.47
CA LYS A 313 -2.80 29.26 10.75
C LYS A 313 -3.05 28.40 9.49
N PRO A 314 -2.08 27.57 9.07
CA PRO A 314 -2.29 26.60 7.99
C PRO A 314 -3.39 25.61 8.33
N ILE A 315 -4.31 25.36 7.39
CA ILE A 315 -5.37 24.36 7.54
C ILE A 315 -5.09 23.07 6.75
N MET A 316 -4.15 23.09 5.80
CA MET A 316 -3.82 21.99 4.89
C MET A 316 -2.74 21.04 5.46
N GLY A 317 -2.66 20.91 6.79
CA GLY A 317 -1.72 20.05 7.50
C GLY A 317 -0.89 20.77 8.56
N ASN A 318 -0.21 20.00 9.40
CA ASN A 318 0.73 20.52 10.39
C ASN A 318 2.14 20.02 10.10
N TRP A 319 3.13 20.90 10.27
CA TRP A 319 4.55 20.58 10.14
C TRP A 319 5.23 20.55 11.51
N MET A 320 6.13 19.59 11.69
CA MET A 320 7.02 19.46 12.85
C MET A 320 8.46 19.28 12.37
N SER A 321 9.42 19.96 13.01
CA SER A 321 10.83 19.78 12.64
C SER A 321 11.34 18.40 13.03
N PRO A 322 12.36 17.85 12.34
CA PRO A 322 12.98 16.59 12.72
C PRO A 322 13.49 16.56 14.17
N GLU A 323 14.06 17.67 14.67
CA GLU A 323 14.57 17.76 16.04
C GLU A 323 13.44 17.71 17.07
N GLN A 324 12.32 18.39 16.80
CA GLN A 324 11.16 18.32 17.68
C GLN A 324 10.57 16.91 17.66
N PHE A 325 10.47 16.28 16.48
CA PHE A 325 9.99 14.91 16.37
C PHE A 325 10.82 13.93 17.21
N GLU A 326 12.15 14.00 17.17
CA GLU A 326 12.99 13.12 17.98
C GLU A 326 12.76 13.33 19.50
N LYS A 327 12.47 14.57 19.95
CA LYS A 327 12.06 14.82 21.35
C LYS A 327 10.70 14.16 21.66
N GLU A 328 9.71 14.30 20.78
CA GLU A 328 8.39 13.69 20.96
C GLU A 328 8.48 12.15 20.97
N LYS A 329 9.34 11.59 20.13
CA LYS A 329 9.60 10.15 20.04
C LYS A 329 10.25 9.62 21.32
N ASN A 330 11.34 10.26 21.78
CA ASN A 330 12.10 9.85 22.97
C ASN A 330 11.30 9.96 24.28
N THR A 331 10.27 10.82 24.32
CA THR A 331 9.39 10.98 25.50
C THR A 331 8.22 9.99 25.54
N ARG A 332 8.04 9.18 24.48
CA ARG A 332 6.87 8.31 24.29
C ARG A 332 7.20 6.84 24.09
N PHE A 333 8.05 6.53 23.10
CA PHE A 333 8.25 5.16 22.63
C PHE A 333 9.17 4.29 23.49
N PRO A 334 10.22 4.82 24.17
CA PRO A 334 11.07 3.99 25.02
C PRO A 334 10.27 3.20 26.08
N GLY A 335 10.27 1.87 25.96
CA GLY A 335 9.57 0.97 26.87
C GLY A 335 8.03 1.02 26.81
N CYS A 336 7.43 1.60 25.77
CA CYS A 336 5.98 1.79 25.72
C CYS A 336 5.17 0.49 25.57
N MET A 337 5.81 -0.62 25.20
CA MET A 337 5.21 -1.95 25.07
C MET A 337 5.60 -2.89 26.23
N ASN A 338 6.23 -2.40 27.30
CA ASN A 338 6.54 -3.23 28.47
C ASN A 338 5.30 -4.04 28.90
N GLY A 339 5.46 -5.36 29.05
CA GLY A 339 4.39 -6.30 29.44
C GLY A 339 3.44 -6.71 28.30
N ARG A 340 3.50 -6.07 27.13
CA ARG A 340 2.63 -6.34 25.97
C ARG A 340 3.35 -7.11 24.87
N THR A 341 2.57 -7.80 24.04
CA THR A 341 3.06 -8.39 22.79
C THR A 341 3.21 -7.32 21.72
N MET A 342 4.33 -7.29 21.00
CA MET A 342 4.47 -6.55 19.75
C MET A 342 4.07 -7.45 18.60
N TYR A 343 2.96 -7.15 17.96
CA TYR A 343 2.52 -7.79 16.72
C TYR A 343 3.22 -7.15 15.53
N VAL A 344 3.74 -7.97 14.62
CA VAL A 344 4.36 -7.56 13.35
C VAL A 344 3.41 -7.92 12.21
N ILE A 345 2.82 -6.92 11.58
CA ILE A 345 1.82 -7.07 10.53
C ILE A 345 2.46 -6.70 9.17
N PRO A 346 2.90 -7.68 8.37
CA PRO A 346 3.27 -7.45 6.98
C PRO A 346 2.01 -7.27 6.13
N PHE A 347 1.88 -6.16 5.39
CA PHE A 347 0.68 -5.91 4.59
C PHE A 347 0.98 -5.29 3.22
N SER A 348 0.16 -5.64 2.23
CA SER A 348 0.11 -4.97 0.93
C SER A 348 -1.05 -3.97 0.88
N MET A 349 -0.73 -2.74 0.46
CA MET A 349 -1.71 -1.79 -0.05
C MET A 349 -1.79 -1.96 -1.56
N GLY A 350 -2.98 -2.33 -2.05
CA GLY A 350 -3.24 -2.78 -3.41
C GLY A 350 -3.08 -4.29 -3.60
N PRO A 351 -3.51 -4.82 -4.76
CA PRO A 351 -3.31 -6.22 -5.12
C PRO A 351 -1.86 -6.64 -4.92
N VAL A 352 -1.63 -7.79 -4.29
CA VAL A 352 -0.29 -8.29 -3.95
C VAL A 352 0.53 -8.45 -5.24
N GLY A 353 1.68 -7.78 -5.31
CA GLY A 353 2.57 -7.78 -6.49
C GLY A 353 2.14 -6.82 -7.62
N GLY A 354 1.12 -5.98 -7.40
CA GLY A 354 0.67 -5.01 -8.39
C GLY A 354 1.70 -3.90 -8.70
N PRO A 355 1.68 -3.33 -9.92
CA PRO A 355 2.68 -2.37 -10.41
C PRO A 355 2.77 -1.07 -9.61
N ILE A 356 1.67 -0.65 -8.96
CA ILE A 356 1.64 0.53 -8.07
C ILE A 356 1.30 0.15 -6.62
N SER A 357 1.21 -1.14 -6.32
CA SER A 357 1.03 -1.64 -4.97
C SER A 357 2.28 -1.35 -4.14
N LYS A 358 2.11 -1.11 -2.85
CA LYS A 358 3.22 -0.81 -1.94
C LYS A 358 3.08 -1.64 -0.66
N ILE A 359 4.19 -2.11 -0.15
CA ILE A 359 4.24 -2.94 1.05
C ILE A 359 4.55 -2.07 2.27
N GLY A 360 3.93 -2.41 3.41
CA GLY A 360 4.30 -1.88 4.72
C GLY A 360 4.48 -3.00 5.73
N ILE A 361 5.24 -2.71 6.78
CA ILE A 361 5.30 -3.55 7.98
C ILE A 361 4.85 -2.68 9.14
N GLN A 362 3.74 -3.07 9.77
CA GLN A 362 3.23 -2.41 10.97
C GLN A 362 3.56 -3.18 12.24
N VAL A 363 4.29 -2.54 13.15
CA VAL A 363 4.46 -3.02 14.53
C VAL A 363 3.43 -2.35 15.42
N THR A 364 2.75 -3.13 16.27
CA THR A 364 1.66 -2.65 17.13
C THR A 364 1.54 -3.48 18.41
N ASP A 365 1.11 -2.88 19.52
CA ASP A 365 0.78 -3.58 20.77
C ASP A 365 -0.72 -3.83 20.97
N SER A 366 -1.52 -3.68 19.90
CA SER A 366 -2.98 -3.82 19.93
C SER A 366 -3.46 -4.94 19.00
N SER A 367 -4.09 -5.96 19.57
CA SER A 367 -4.76 -7.04 18.83
C SER A 367 -5.97 -6.57 18.03
N TYR A 368 -6.69 -5.54 18.50
CA TYR A 368 -7.76 -4.89 17.72
C TYR A 368 -7.23 -4.34 16.39
N VAL A 369 -6.05 -3.74 16.41
CA VAL A 369 -5.38 -3.22 15.20
C VAL A 369 -5.01 -4.36 14.27
N VAL A 370 -4.52 -5.49 14.78
CA VAL A 370 -4.22 -6.69 13.96
C VAL A 370 -5.46 -7.16 13.22
N LEU A 371 -6.58 -7.37 13.93
CA LEU A 371 -7.83 -7.84 13.32
C LEU A 371 -8.36 -6.87 12.27
N CYS A 372 -8.36 -5.57 12.56
CA CYS A 372 -8.82 -4.56 11.61
C CYS A 372 -7.88 -4.44 10.40
N MET A 373 -6.55 -4.48 10.59
CA MET A 373 -5.59 -4.45 9.47
C MET A 373 -5.74 -5.69 8.57
N ARG A 374 -6.01 -6.87 9.15
CA ARG A 374 -6.32 -8.08 8.38
C ARG A 374 -7.57 -7.93 7.50
N ILE A 375 -8.57 -7.16 7.93
CA ILE A 375 -9.76 -6.84 7.12
C ILE A 375 -9.45 -5.76 6.08
N MET A 376 -8.75 -4.70 6.49
CA MET A 376 -8.59 -3.49 5.69
C MET A 376 -7.44 -3.53 4.70
N THR A 377 -6.51 -4.48 4.84
CA THR A 377 -5.32 -4.65 4.00
C THR A 377 -5.10 -6.12 3.67
N ARG A 378 -4.15 -6.43 2.78
CA ARG A 378 -3.78 -7.81 2.47
C ARG A 378 -2.63 -8.26 3.36
N VAL A 379 -2.96 -8.99 4.43
CA VAL A 379 -2.01 -9.65 5.33
C VAL A 379 -1.95 -11.12 4.92
N THR A 380 -0.84 -11.54 4.32
CA THR A 380 -0.69 -12.89 3.76
C THR A 380 0.80 -13.27 3.67
N PRO A 381 1.17 -14.56 3.75
CA PRO A 381 2.52 -15.05 3.53
C PRO A 381 3.21 -14.48 2.28
N LYS A 382 2.46 -14.26 1.19
CA LYS A 382 2.98 -13.74 -0.09
C LYS A 382 3.60 -12.33 0.03
N VAL A 383 3.26 -11.57 1.07
CA VAL A 383 3.88 -10.26 1.30
C VAL A 383 5.37 -10.41 1.62
N TRP A 384 5.76 -11.46 2.34
CA TRP A 384 7.17 -11.73 2.65
C TRP A 384 7.98 -12.07 1.40
N GLU A 385 7.41 -12.84 0.47
CA GLU A 385 8.05 -13.19 -0.80
C GLU A 385 8.43 -11.92 -1.61
N ILE A 386 7.56 -10.90 -1.60
CA ILE A 386 7.81 -9.62 -2.29
C ILE A 386 8.87 -8.79 -1.55
N LEU A 387 8.91 -8.87 -0.23
CA LEU A 387 9.80 -8.06 0.63
C LEU A 387 11.28 -8.44 0.55
N VAL A 388 11.62 -9.61 0.00
CA VAL A 388 13.02 -10.08 -0.08
C VAL A 388 13.92 -9.04 -0.74
N ASN A 389 13.45 -8.42 -1.83
CA ASN A 389 14.24 -7.48 -2.64
C ASN A 389 13.71 -6.04 -2.65
N ASN A 390 12.64 -5.73 -1.89
CA ASN A 390 11.95 -4.45 -1.98
C ASN A 390 11.99 -3.65 -0.67
N ASP A 391 11.98 -2.33 -0.80
CA ASP A 391 11.74 -1.44 0.34
C ASP A 391 10.26 -1.48 0.76
N PHE A 392 10.01 -1.10 2.01
CA PHE A 392 8.67 -1.05 2.59
C PHE A 392 8.49 0.21 3.45
N VAL A 393 7.25 0.56 3.71
CA VAL A 393 6.92 1.63 4.66
C VAL A 393 6.93 1.08 6.07
N LYS A 394 7.73 1.71 6.95
CA LYS A 394 7.86 1.36 8.36
C LYS A 394 6.72 2.00 9.14
N CYS A 395 5.84 1.20 9.72
CA CYS A 395 4.68 1.68 10.46
C CYS A 395 4.84 1.31 11.95
N ILE A 396 5.09 2.28 12.81
CA ILE A 396 5.28 2.08 14.24
C ILE A 396 4.04 2.59 14.98
N HIS A 397 3.38 1.71 15.73
CA HIS A 397 2.20 2.04 16.52
C HIS A 397 2.32 1.54 17.95
N SER A 398 1.88 2.34 18.93
CA SER A 398 1.63 1.88 20.30
C SER A 398 0.44 2.62 20.91
N VAL A 399 -0.40 1.91 21.66
CA VAL A 399 -1.48 2.51 22.46
C VAL A 399 -0.94 3.36 23.62
N GLY A 400 0.33 3.22 23.98
CA GLY A 400 1.02 4.06 24.95
C GLY A 400 0.66 3.78 26.41
N VAL A 401 0.33 2.53 26.74
CA VAL A 401 -0.09 2.09 28.08
C VAL A 401 0.73 0.87 28.53
N PRO A 402 2.02 1.02 28.85
CA PRO A 402 2.87 -0.07 29.32
C PRO A 402 2.44 -0.63 30.68
N GLU A 403 2.84 -1.86 30.99
CA GLU A 403 2.68 -2.45 32.33
C GLU A 403 3.76 -1.98 33.33
N PRO A 404 3.43 -1.92 34.63
CA PRO A 404 2.08 -2.08 35.21
C PRO A 404 1.18 -0.90 34.80
N VAL A 405 -0.06 -1.23 34.43
CA VAL A 405 -1.05 -0.22 34.00
C VAL A 405 -1.35 0.73 35.17
N LYS A 406 -1.07 2.02 34.97
CA LYS A 406 -1.18 3.03 36.04
C LYS A 406 -2.60 3.52 36.30
N GLU A 407 -3.47 3.46 35.29
CA GLU A 407 -4.84 3.96 35.35
C GLU A 407 -5.82 2.87 34.91
N LYS A 408 -7.00 2.83 35.53
CA LYS A 408 -8.04 1.88 35.12
C LYS A 408 -8.46 2.16 33.67
N LEU A 409 -8.41 1.13 32.82
CA LEU A 409 -8.86 1.23 31.44
C LEU A 409 -10.38 1.46 31.39
N VAL A 410 -10.79 2.43 30.58
CA VAL A 410 -12.21 2.66 30.28
C VAL A 410 -12.61 1.70 29.16
N ASN A 411 -13.67 0.93 29.35
CA ASN A 411 -14.18 -0.05 28.37
C ASN A 411 -13.14 -1.08 27.89
N ASN A 412 -12.16 -1.43 28.74
CA ASN A 412 -11.03 -2.30 28.37
C ASN A 412 -10.25 -1.79 27.13
N TRP A 413 -10.31 -0.48 26.87
CA TRP A 413 -9.65 0.17 25.74
C TRP A 413 -8.39 0.90 26.21
N ALA A 414 -7.23 0.39 25.81
CA ALA A 414 -5.96 1.04 26.08
C ALA A 414 -5.75 2.22 25.12
N CYS A 415 -5.55 3.41 25.69
CA CYS A 415 -5.16 4.61 24.95
C CYS A 415 -4.43 5.59 25.89
N ASN A 416 -3.72 6.55 25.30
CA ASN A 416 -3.08 7.67 25.99
C ASN A 416 -3.44 8.99 25.27
N PRO A 417 -4.65 9.54 25.54
CA PRO A 417 -5.16 10.72 24.83
C PRO A 417 -4.26 11.95 25.00
N GLU A 418 -3.64 12.14 26.17
CA GLU A 418 -2.78 13.28 26.48
C GLU A 418 -1.54 13.29 25.58
N LYS A 419 -0.85 12.14 25.48
CA LYS A 419 0.37 12.00 24.69
C LYS A 419 0.12 11.60 23.24
N THR A 420 -1.12 11.58 22.76
CA THR A 420 -1.42 11.16 21.38
C THR A 420 -0.61 11.97 20.36
N ILE A 421 0.03 11.30 19.41
CA ILE A 421 0.74 11.92 18.29
C ILE A 421 0.74 10.96 17.10
N ILE A 422 0.49 11.50 15.91
CA ILE A 422 0.57 10.75 14.64
C ILE A 422 1.51 11.52 13.72
N ALA A 423 2.74 11.04 13.54
CA ALA A 423 3.78 11.68 12.76
C ALA A 423 4.13 10.87 11.51
N HIS A 424 4.44 11.57 10.41
CA HIS A 424 4.76 10.97 9.12
C HIS A 424 6.10 11.53 8.62
N ARG A 425 7.01 10.64 8.23
CA ARG A 425 8.35 10.97 7.75
C ARG A 425 8.49 10.49 6.30
N PRO A 426 8.04 11.27 5.31
CA PRO A 426 7.94 10.81 3.93
C PRO A 426 9.28 10.41 3.32
N ALA A 427 10.36 11.16 3.61
CA ALA A 427 11.69 10.85 3.09
C ALA A 427 12.24 9.52 3.61
N GLN A 428 11.97 9.19 4.88
CA GLN A 428 12.39 7.93 5.52
C GLN A 428 11.40 6.78 5.31
N ARG A 429 10.24 7.05 4.69
CA ARG A 429 9.11 6.11 4.57
C ARG A 429 8.68 5.54 5.92
N GLU A 430 8.58 6.41 6.94
CA GLU A 430 8.16 6.02 8.28
C GLU A 430 6.86 6.69 8.71
N ILE A 431 6.08 5.97 9.50
CA ILE A 431 4.88 6.45 10.18
C ILE A 431 5.03 6.08 11.65
N TRP A 432 4.87 7.07 12.53
CA TRP A 432 4.97 6.91 13.98
C TRP A 432 3.66 7.37 14.62
N SER A 433 2.94 6.45 15.24
CA SER A 433 1.67 6.72 15.92
C SER A 433 1.69 6.24 17.36
N PHE A 434 1.28 7.10 18.27
CA PHE A 434 1.29 6.83 19.70
C PHE A 434 -0.02 7.28 20.34
N GLY A 435 -0.54 6.51 21.29
CA GLY A 435 -1.56 6.93 22.24
C GLY A 435 -3.02 6.78 21.78
N SER A 436 -3.28 6.35 20.55
CA SER A 436 -4.65 6.15 20.04
C SER A 436 -4.76 4.80 19.37
N GLY A 437 -5.74 3.99 19.80
CA GLY A 437 -6.07 2.71 19.17
C GLY A 437 -7.11 2.86 18.05
N TYR A 438 -7.64 4.06 17.81
CA TYR A 438 -8.82 4.27 16.97
C TYR A 438 -8.48 4.43 15.48
N GLY A 439 -9.04 3.55 14.66
CA GLY A 439 -9.25 3.73 13.22
C GLY A 439 -8.09 4.40 12.47
N GLY A 440 -8.30 5.59 11.93
CA GLY A 440 -7.31 6.30 11.11
C GLY A 440 -6.00 6.71 11.82
N ASN A 441 -5.93 6.58 13.16
CA ASN A 441 -4.71 6.84 13.93
C ASN A 441 -3.90 5.55 14.13
N SER A 442 -4.51 4.37 14.05
CA SER A 442 -3.90 3.08 14.39
C SER A 442 -3.84 2.09 13.23
N LEU A 443 -4.75 2.18 12.25
CA LEU A 443 -4.72 1.42 11.00
C LEU A 443 -3.80 2.14 10.01
N LEU A 444 -2.49 2.00 10.20
CA LEU A 444 -1.50 2.88 9.56
C LEU A 444 -1.43 2.71 8.04
N GLY A 445 -1.87 1.58 7.51
CA GLY A 445 -2.05 1.37 6.07
C GLY A 445 -3.07 2.32 5.43
N LYS A 446 -4.12 2.73 6.16
CA LYS A 446 -5.26 3.47 5.60
C LYS A 446 -4.96 4.95 5.32
N LYS A 447 -5.06 5.84 6.31
CA LYS A 447 -4.91 7.29 6.07
C LYS A 447 -3.46 7.74 6.11
N CYS A 448 -2.67 7.18 7.03
CA CYS A 448 -1.27 7.55 7.21
C CYS A 448 -0.42 7.13 6.02
N PHE A 449 -0.52 5.87 5.60
CA PHE A 449 0.19 5.39 4.43
C PHE A 449 -0.55 5.79 3.15
N ALA A 450 -1.75 5.23 2.89
CA ALA A 450 -2.32 5.31 1.55
C ALA A 450 -2.82 6.68 1.08
N LEU A 451 -2.76 7.71 1.93
CA LEU A 451 -2.91 9.10 1.49
C LEU A 451 -1.65 9.92 1.75
N ARG A 452 -1.19 10.07 3.01
CA ARG A 452 -0.11 11.03 3.32
C ARG A 452 1.26 10.60 2.79
N ILE A 453 1.71 9.40 3.14
CA ILE A 453 3.00 8.90 2.61
C ILE A 453 2.86 8.61 1.11
N ALA A 454 1.74 8.00 0.70
CA ALA A 454 1.49 7.62 -0.68
C ALA A 454 1.44 8.84 -1.61
N SER A 455 0.84 9.97 -1.23
CA SER A 455 0.81 11.15 -2.12
C SER A 455 2.21 11.73 -2.34
N ASN A 456 3.09 11.65 -1.35
CA ASN A 456 4.49 12.06 -1.50
C ASN A 456 5.23 11.12 -2.48
N ILE A 457 5.04 9.80 -2.35
CA ILE A 457 5.57 8.80 -3.29
C ILE A 457 4.99 9.03 -4.69
N ALA A 458 3.68 9.26 -4.78
CA ALA A 458 2.94 9.46 -6.02
C ALA A 458 3.45 10.66 -6.81
N ARG A 459 3.73 11.77 -6.12
CA ARG A 459 4.38 12.93 -6.73
C ARG A 459 5.74 12.58 -7.32
N GLN A 460 6.59 11.87 -6.58
CA GLN A 460 7.94 11.51 -7.02
C GLN A 460 7.92 10.54 -8.22
N GLU A 461 6.94 9.63 -8.24
CA GLU A 461 6.84 8.55 -9.22
C GLU A 461 5.83 8.84 -10.36
N GLY A 462 5.22 10.04 -10.41
CA GLY A 462 4.32 10.46 -11.49
C GLY A 462 2.92 9.82 -11.47
N TRP A 463 2.33 9.58 -10.30
CA TRP A 463 0.97 9.04 -10.13
C TRP A 463 0.18 9.81 -9.06
N LEU A 464 -1.05 9.39 -8.73
CA LEU A 464 -1.96 10.08 -7.80
C LEU A 464 -2.42 9.15 -6.66
N ALA A 465 -2.40 9.66 -5.41
CA ALA A 465 -2.97 8.97 -4.25
C ALA A 465 -4.06 9.85 -3.62
N GLU A 466 -5.32 9.46 -3.78
CA GLU A 466 -6.45 10.36 -3.58
C GLU A 466 -7.53 9.78 -2.67
N HIS A 467 -8.20 10.67 -1.95
CA HIS A 467 -9.34 10.34 -1.09
C HIS A 467 -10.63 10.18 -1.91
N MET A 468 -10.60 9.22 -2.82
CA MET A 468 -11.66 8.95 -3.79
C MET A 468 -12.21 7.54 -3.67
N LEU A 469 -13.52 7.40 -3.85
CA LEU A 469 -14.10 6.12 -4.24
C LEU A 469 -13.75 5.79 -5.69
N ILE A 470 -13.89 4.51 -6.06
CA ILE A 470 -13.92 4.06 -7.46
C ILE A 470 -15.16 3.16 -7.65
N MET A 471 -15.94 3.44 -8.70
CA MET A 471 -17.13 2.64 -9.05
C MET A 471 -17.19 2.36 -10.55
N GLY A 472 -17.69 1.18 -10.91
CA GLY A 472 -18.10 0.84 -12.27
C GLY A 472 -19.61 1.07 -12.43
N VAL A 473 -20.01 1.72 -13.53
CA VAL A 473 -21.42 2.02 -13.83
C VAL A 473 -21.74 1.58 -15.25
N THR A 474 -22.79 0.79 -15.39
CA THR A 474 -23.28 0.29 -16.68
C THR A 474 -24.70 0.80 -16.92
N PRO A 475 -24.92 1.65 -17.95
CA PRO A 475 -26.26 2.03 -18.39
C PRO A 475 -27.02 0.83 -19.00
N PRO A 476 -28.36 0.89 -19.08
CA PRO A 476 -29.14 -0.09 -19.82
C PRO A 476 -28.65 -0.17 -21.28
N ASN A 477 -28.20 -1.36 -21.71
CA ASN A 477 -27.63 -1.61 -23.03
C ASN A 477 -26.37 -0.76 -23.36
N GLY A 478 -25.77 -0.12 -22.36
CA GLY A 478 -24.58 0.72 -22.51
C GLY A 478 -23.28 -0.02 -22.16
N LYS A 479 -22.17 0.62 -22.50
CA LYS A 479 -20.83 0.15 -22.08
C LYS A 479 -20.54 0.65 -20.67
N GLU A 480 -19.96 -0.21 -19.83
CA GLU A 480 -19.48 0.16 -18.49
C GLU A 480 -18.46 1.32 -18.56
N ARG A 481 -18.56 2.24 -17.59
CA ARG A 481 -17.62 3.35 -17.35
C ARG A 481 -17.14 3.29 -15.91
N PHE A 482 -15.89 3.67 -15.65
CA PHE A 482 -15.38 3.79 -14.29
C PHE A 482 -15.20 5.26 -13.89
N LEU A 483 -15.72 5.59 -12.72
CA LEU A 483 -15.73 6.94 -12.18
C LEU A 483 -15.03 6.93 -10.82
N ALA A 484 -14.26 7.98 -10.55
CA ALA A 484 -13.70 8.24 -9.23
C ALA A 484 -14.33 9.49 -8.62
N ALA A 485 -14.60 9.49 -7.31
CA ALA A 485 -15.25 10.63 -6.67
C ALA A 485 -14.64 10.99 -5.30
N ALA A 486 -14.26 12.26 -5.15
CA ALA A 486 -13.68 12.84 -3.94
C ALA A 486 -14.74 13.66 -3.20
N PHE A 487 -15.25 13.11 -2.11
CA PHE A 487 -16.07 13.83 -1.14
C PHE A 487 -15.41 13.81 0.24
N PRO A 488 -15.50 14.90 1.03
CA PRO A 488 -15.06 14.90 2.42
C PRO A 488 -15.66 13.76 3.25
N SER A 489 -15.05 13.50 4.40
CA SER A 489 -15.52 12.45 5.30
C SER A 489 -17.00 12.67 5.68
N ALA A 490 -17.79 11.59 5.68
CA ALA A 490 -19.24 11.60 5.91
C ALA A 490 -20.07 12.43 4.90
N CYS A 491 -19.58 12.63 3.68
CA CYS A 491 -20.30 13.29 2.58
C CYS A 491 -20.78 12.30 1.48
N GLY A 492 -20.85 11.00 1.77
CA GLY A 492 -21.59 10.03 0.95
C GLY A 492 -20.77 9.19 -0.02
N LYS A 493 -19.43 9.10 0.12
CA LYS A 493 -18.60 8.24 -0.76
C LYS A 493 -19.05 6.77 -0.74
N THR A 494 -19.15 6.17 0.45
CA THR A 494 -19.63 4.77 0.59
C THR A 494 -21.03 4.57 0.01
N ASN A 495 -21.95 5.52 0.19
CA ASN A 495 -23.30 5.44 -0.41
C ASN A 495 -23.26 5.48 -1.95
N LEU A 496 -22.36 6.27 -2.55
CA LEU A 496 -22.23 6.37 -4.00
C LEU A 496 -21.49 5.15 -4.59
N ALA A 497 -20.41 4.70 -3.94
CA ALA A 497 -19.65 3.51 -4.36
C ALA A 497 -20.50 2.23 -4.31
N MET A 498 -21.46 2.19 -3.40
CA MET A 498 -22.37 1.06 -3.17
C MET A 498 -23.82 1.39 -3.58
N LEU A 499 -23.99 2.30 -4.53
CA LEU A 499 -25.31 2.82 -4.90
C LEU A 499 -26.21 1.71 -5.45
N THR A 500 -27.45 1.63 -4.94
CA THR A 500 -28.52 0.82 -5.52
C THR A 500 -29.36 1.72 -6.43
N PRO A 501 -29.24 1.60 -7.77
CA PRO A 501 -29.89 2.52 -8.69
C PRO A 501 -31.41 2.34 -8.69
N THR A 502 -32.13 3.46 -8.69
CA THR A 502 -33.60 3.49 -8.79
C THR A 502 -34.09 3.42 -10.23
N LEU A 503 -33.26 3.83 -11.20
CA LEU A 503 -33.56 3.70 -12.61
C LEU A 503 -33.39 2.24 -13.07
N PRO A 504 -34.41 1.63 -13.69
CA PRO A 504 -34.33 0.25 -14.18
C PRO A 504 -33.20 0.03 -15.19
N GLY A 505 -32.59 -1.15 -15.14
CA GLY A 505 -31.54 -1.58 -16.08
C GLY A 505 -30.14 -1.02 -15.81
N TRP A 506 -30.02 0.00 -14.95
CA TRP A 506 -28.72 0.50 -14.51
C TRP A 506 -28.06 -0.47 -13.54
N LYS A 507 -26.75 -0.61 -13.65
CA LYS A 507 -25.94 -1.42 -12.74
C LYS A 507 -24.77 -0.62 -12.21
N VAL A 508 -24.58 -0.68 -10.89
CA VAL A 508 -23.43 -0.11 -10.19
C VAL A 508 -22.66 -1.24 -9.55
N ARG A 509 -21.32 -1.13 -9.58
CA ARG A 509 -20.41 -2.04 -8.90
C ARG A 509 -19.29 -1.26 -8.19
N CYS A 510 -18.91 -1.75 -7.02
CA CYS A 510 -17.90 -1.11 -6.17
C CYS A 510 -16.50 -1.65 -6.50
N ILE A 511 -15.51 -0.76 -6.67
CA ILE A 511 -14.08 -1.11 -6.68
C ILE A 511 -13.46 -0.75 -5.31
N GLY A 512 -13.76 0.45 -4.81
CA GLY A 512 -13.35 0.94 -3.49
C GLY A 512 -14.18 2.15 -3.09
N ASP A 513 -14.28 2.43 -1.79
CA ASP A 513 -15.20 3.46 -1.27
C ASP A 513 -14.51 4.71 -0.70
N ASP A 514 -13.18 4.70 -0.55
CA ASP A 514 -12.49 5.73 0.24
C ASP A 514 -11.14 6.18 -0.32
N ILE A 515 -10.32 5.29 -0.89
CA ILE A 515 -8.98 5.62 -1.41
C ILE A 515 -8.82 5.09 -2.84
N ALA A 516 -8.21 5.91 -3.70
CA ALA A 516 -7.84 5.55 -5.06
C ALA A 516 -6.35 5.83 -5.29
N TRP A 517 -5.61 4.85 -5.79
CA TRP A 517 -4.28 5.06 -6.36
C TRP A 517 -4.35 4.96 -7.86
N MET A 518 -3.90 5.99 -8.57
CA MET A 518 -4.16 6.14 -10.00
C MET A 518 -2.89 6.51 -10.76
N LYS A 519 -2.59 5.78 -11.83
CA LYS A 519 -1.40 6.01 -12.66
C LYS A 519 -1.75 5.95 -14.14
N PHE A 520 -1.15 6.82 -14.93
CA PHE A 520 -1.31 6.78 -16.39
C PHE A 520 -0.60 5.55 -16.96
N GLY A 521 -1.31 4.78 -17.77
CA GLY A 521 -0.77 3.66 -18.53
C GLY A 521 -0.07 4.11 -19.80
N SER A 522 0.59 3.18 -20.47
CA SER A 522 1.28 3.43 -21.75
C SER A 522 0.33 3.84 -22.89
N ASP A 523 -0.97 3.55 -22.78
CA ASP A 523 -2.02 3.98 -23.72
C ASP A 523 -2.53 5.42 -23.47
N GLY A 524 -1.93 6.10 -22.50
CA GLY A 524 -2.26 7.44 -22.04
C GLY A 524 -3.51 7.53 -21.17
N ARG A 525 -4.21 6.42 -20.85
CA ARG A 525 -5.37 6.45 -19.95
C ARG A 525 -4.94 6.39 -18.49
N LEU A 526 -5.75 6.98 -17.61
CA LEU A 526 -5.56 6.86 -16.17
C LEU A 526 -6.18 5.56 -15.66
N TYR A 527 -5.40 4.71 -14.98
CA TYR A 527 -5.88 3.48 -14.34
C TYR A 527 -5.87 3.61 -12.83
N GLY A 528 -6.97 3.26 -12.17
CA GLY A 528 -7.13 3.31 -10.72
C GLY A 528 -7.25 1.94 -10.06
N ILE A 529 -6.61 1.78 -8.92
CA ILE A 529 -6.81 0.65 -7.99
C ILE A 529 -7.39 1.14 -6.66
N ASN A 530 -8.10 0.26 -5.97
CA ASN A 530 -8.37 0.41 -4.55
C ASN A 530 -7.21 -0.22 -3.76
N PRO A 531 -6.42 0.56 -3.01
CA PRO A 531 -5.35 0.00 -2.19
C PRO A 531 -5.87 -0.79 -0.98
N GLU A 532 -7.13 -0.63 -0.58
CA GLU A 532 -7.72 -1.29 0.58
C GLU A 532 -8.30 -2.67 0.25
N ALA A 533 -8.50 -3.51 1.27
CA ALA A 533 -9.10 -4.85 1.17
C ALA A 533 -10.47 -4.97 1.88
N GLY A 534 -10.91 -3.88 2.52
CA GLY A 534 -12.13 -3.82 3.30
C GLY A 534 -12.74 -2.41 3.28
N PHE A 535 -13.91 -2.28 3.90
CA PHE A 535 -14.59 -1.01 4.10
C PHE A 535 -14.55 -0.63 5.58
N PHE A 536 -14.14 0.60 5.85
CA PHE A 536 -14.17 1.19 7.20
C PHE A 536 -15.23 2.29 7.26
N GLY A 537 -16.48 1.90 7.01
CA GLY A 537 -17.60 2.81 6.77
C GLY A 537 -18.18 3.41 8.05
N VAL A 538 -18.82 4.58 7.92
CA VAL A 538 -19.60 5.21 9.00
C VAL A 538 -20.89 4.44 9.21
N ALA A 539 -21.16 4.01 10.44
CA ALA A 539 -22.37 3.27 10.75
C ALA A 539 -23.62 4.19 10.80
N PRO A 540 -23.66 5.31 11.57
CA PRO A 540 -24.85 6.13 11.69
C PRO A 540 -25.35 6.67 10.35
N GLY A 541 -26.67 6.56 10.12
CA GLY A 541 -27.32 6.89 8.86
C GLY A 541 -27.28 5.79 7.79
N THR A 542 -26.54 4.70 7.99
CA THR A 542 -26.60 3.51 7.12
C THR A 542 -27.85 2.69 7.44
N SER A 543 -28.64 2.36 6.43
CA SER A 543 -29.90 1.63 6.59
C SER A 543 -30.29 0.94 5.27
N ASN A 544 -31.31 0.08 5.28
CA ASN A 544 -31.82 -0.53 4.05
C ASN A 544 -32.38 0.50 3.05
N LYS A 545 -32.76 1.68 3.54
CA LYS A 545 -33.16 2.80 2.67
C LYS A 545 -31.95 3.52 2.06
N THR A 546 -30.90 3.76 2.84
CA THR A 546 -29.80 4.65 2.43
C THR A 546 -28.64 3.91 1.77
N ASN A 547 -28.38 2.67 2.18
CA ASN A 547 -27.34 1.81 1.63
C ASN A 547 -27.61 0.32 1.96
N PRO A 548 -28.57 -0.33 1.28
CA PRO A 548 -28.87 -1.75 1.48
C PRO A 548 -27.69 -2.67 1.14
N VAL A 549 -26.80 -2.23 0.24
CA VAL A 549 -25.57 -2.95 -0.12
C VAL A 549 -24.61 -3.00 1.07
N ALA A 550 -24.37 -1.87 1.76
CA ALA A 550 -23.56 -1.86 2.98
C ALA A 550 -24.21 -2.74 4.05
N MET A 551 -25.54 -2.62 4.26
CA MET A 551 -26.27 -3.50 5.18
C MET A 551 -25.96 -4.96 4.89
N ALA A 552 -26.09 -5.43 3.64
CA ALA A 552 -25.77 -6.80 3.26
C ALA A 552 -24.29 -7.18 3.47
N SER A 553 -23.36 -6.23 3.28
CA SER A 553 -21.92 -6.48 3.31
C SER A 553 -21.38 -6.84 4.70
N PHE A 554 -21.98 -6.31 5.76
CA PHE A 554 -21.50 -6.47 7.14
C PHE A 554 -22.31 -7.44 7.99
N GLN A 555 -23.15 -8.28 7.38
CA GLN A 555 -23.94 -9.28 8.12
C GLN A 555 -23.09 -10.43 8.71
N LYS A 556 -21.82 -10.55 8.29
CA LYS A 556 -20.86 -11.49 8.85
C LYS A 556 -19.43 -10.98 8.82
N ASN A 557 -18.55 -11.60 9.60
CA ASN A 557 -17.10 -11.33 9.65
C ASN A 557 -16.75 -9.84 9.82
N THR A 558 -17.53 -9.10 10.62
CA THR A 558 -17.41 -7.64 10.78
C THR A 558 -17.09 -7.26 12.22
N ILE A 559 -16.20 -6.28 12.37
CA ILE A 559 -15.96 -5.61 13.65
C ILE A 559 -16.67 -4.26 13.63
N PHE A 560 -17.62 -4.06 14.53
CA PHE A 560 -18.27 -2.78 14.79
C PHE A 560 -17.58 -2.07 15.95
N THR A 561 -17.43 -0.76 15.84
CA THR A 561 -16.77 0.06 16.86
C THR A 561 -17.65 1.24 17.25
N ASN A 562 -18.01 1.32 18.52
CA ASN A 562 -18.84 2.37 19.14
C ASN A 562 -20.28 2.47 18.62
N VAL A 563 -20.89 1.35 18.20
CA VAL A 563 -22.33 1.26 17.97
C VAL A 563 -23.05 0.83 19.25
N ALA A 564 -24.38 0.94 19.27
CA ALA A 564 -25.20 0.33 20.31
C ALA A 564 -25.48 -1.14 19.99
N GLU A 565 -25.94 -1.86 21.01
CA GLU A 565 -26.32 -3.26 20.93
C GLU A 565 -27.68 -3.46 21.59
N THR A 566 -28.59 -4.19 20.96
CA THR A 566 -29.89 -4.55 21.53
C THR A 566 -29.76 -5.73 22.50
N ALA A 567 -30.74 -5.92 23.38
CA ALA A 567 -30.82 -7.09 24.25
C ALA A 567 -30.85 -8.43 23.47
N ASP A 568 -31.27 -8.39 22.20
CA ASP A 568 -31.34 -9.54 21.29
C ASP A 568 -30.00 -9.78 20.55
N GLY A 569 -28.95 -9.00 20.85
CA GLY A 569 -27.62 -9.13 20.23
C GLY A 569 -27.51 -8.51 18.84
N GLU A 570 -28.43 -7.63 18.43
CA GLU A 570 -28.37 -6.87 17.19
C GLU A 570 -27.59 -5.56 17.37
N TYR A 571 -26.93 -5.03 16.34
CA TYR A 571 -26.37 -3.68 16.37
C TYR A 571 -27.49 -2.63 16.27
N PHE A 572 -27.23 -1.42 16.76
CA PHE A 572 -28.09 -0.26 16.56
C PHE A 572 -27.30 1.05 16.43
N TRP A 573 -27.84 1.98 15.65
CA TRP A 573 -27.37 3.36 15.52
C TRP A 573 -28.51 4.26 15.02
N GLU A 574 -28.33 5.58 15.14
CA GLU A 574 -29.27 6.58 14.64
C GLU A 574 -29.54 6.42 13.13
N GLY A 575 -30.82 6.31 12.78
CA GLY A 575 -31.29 6.02 11.41
C GLY A 575 -31.90 4.63 11.22
N LEU A 576 -31.76 3.72 12.20
CA LEU A 576 -32.36 2.38 12.18
C LEU A 576 -33.68 2.27 12.97
N GLU A 577 -34.23 3.38 13.47
CA GLU A 577 -35.43 3.38 14.34
C GLU A 577 -36.65 2.73 13.67
N LYS A 578 -36.71 2.78 12.32
CA LYS A 578 -37.80 2.17 11.52
C LYS A 578 -37.53 0.72 11.13
N GLU A 579 -36.31 0.23 11.33
CA GLU A 579 -35.89 -1.13 10.94
C GLU A 579 -35.87 -2.08 12.14
N ILE A 580 -35.92 -1.53 13.37
CA ILE A 580 -36.01 -2.34 14.57
C ILE A 580 -37.40 -2.97 14.74
N LYS A 581 -37.43 -4.27 15.01
CA LYS A 581 -38.70 -5.03 15.14
C LYS A 581 -39.50 -4.61 16.38
N ASN A 582 -38.80 -4.39 17.50
CA ASN A 582 -39.40 -3.95 18.75
C ASN A 582 -38.85 -2.58 19.15
N PRO A 583 -39.60 -1.47 18.94
CA PRO A 583 -39.15 -0.13 19.31
C PRO A 583 -38.93 0.09 20.81
N ARG A 584 -39.38 -0.84 21.67
CA ARG A 584 -39.18 -0.81 23.13
C ARG A 584 -38.06 -1.72 23.61
N VAL A 585 -37.30 -2.35 22.69
CA VAL A 585 -36.18 -3.20 23.07
C VAL A 585 -35.16 -2.39 23.85
N GLU A 586 -34.66 -3.00 24.93
CA GLU A 586 -33.58 -2.41 25.70
C GLU A 586 -32.27 -2.48 24.90
N MET A 587 -31.48 -1.41 24.96
CA MET A 587 -30.16 -1.36 24.32
C MET A 587 -29.08 -0.98 25.31
N ILE A 588 -27.86 -1.37 24.98
CA ILE A 588 -26.64 -0.87 25.60
C ILE A 588 -25.95 0.04 24.58
N SER A 589 -25.94 1.34 24.87
CA SER A 589 -25.27 2.36 24.08
C SER A 589 -23.76 2.10 23.95
N TRP A 590 -23.12 2.86 23.05
CA TRP A 590 -21.67 2.83 22.86
C TRP A 590 -20.86 3.21 24.12
N LEU A 591 -21.48 3.95 25.05
CA LEU A 591 -20.91 4.28 26.36
C LEU A 591 -21.08 3.16 27.41
N GLY A 592 -21.62 2.01 27.04
CA GLY A 592 -21.91 0.90 27.96
C GLY A 592 -23.07 1.17 28.90
N LYS A 593 -23.94 2.14 28.58
CA LYS A 593 -25.12 2.50 29.39
C LYS A 593 -26.40 2.04 28.74
N LYS A 594 -27.37 1.64 29.57
CA LYS A 594 -28.74 1.36 29.17
C LYS A 594 -29.35 2.54 28.40
N TRP A 595 -30.06 2.25 27.32
CA TRP A 595 -30.65 3.23 26.41
C TRP A 595 -31.90 2.66 25.72
N TYR A 596 -32.89 3.52 25.46
CA TYR A 596 -34.09 3.23 24.67
C TYR A 596 -34.30 4.29 23.59
N ILE A 597 -35.02 3.92 22.53
CA ILE A 597 -35.42 4.88 21.48
C ILE A 597 -36.22 6.02 22.10
N GLY A 598 -35.73 7.25 21.90
CA GLY A 598 -36.31 8.48 22.46
C GLY A 598 -35.58 9.01 23.69
N ASP A 599 -34.65 8.25 24.27
CA ASP A 599 -33.81 8.74 25.36
C ASP A 599 -32.90 9.90 24.91
N LYS A 600 -32.52 10.76 25.86
CA LYS A 600 -31.59 11.86 25.58
C LYS A 600 -30.20 11.32 25.23
N GLY A 601 -29.55 11.95 24.24
CA GLY A 601 -28.24 11.54 23.76
C GLY A 601 -28.34 10.58 22.58
N GLN A 602 -27.21 9.98 22.19
CA GLN A 602 -27.12 9.05 21.07
C GLN A 602 -26.76 7.65 21.54
N ALA A 603 -27.38 6.64 20.94
CA ALA A 603 -27.11 5.24 21.17
C ALA A 603 -25.74 4.84 20.63
N ALA A 604 -25.38 5.33 19.44
CA ALA A 604 -24.08 5.12 18.80
C ALA A 604 -23.26 6.42 18.78
N HIS A 605 -21.93 6.30 18.73
CA HIS A 605 -21.09 7.48 18.48
C HIS A 605 -21.33 7.98 17.04
N PRO A 606 -21.41 9.31 16.77
CA PRO A 606 -21.63 9.85 15.41
C PRO A 606 -20.64 9.39 14.35
N ASN A 607 -19.43 9.04 14.76
CA ASN A 607 -18.37 8.53 13.90
C ASN A 607 -18.11 7.03 14.10
N SER A 608 -19.02 6.30 14.74
CA SER A 608 -18.91 4.84 14.89
C SER A 608 -18.80 4.15 13.53
N ARG A 609 -18.12 3.00 13.52
CA ARG A 609 -17.64 2.36 12.30
C ARG A 609 -17.99 0.89 12.24
N PHE A 610 -18.07 0.38 11.01
CA PHE A 610 -17.92 -1.04 10.72
C PHE A 610 -16.63 -1.24 9.93
N ALA A 611 -15.87 -2.27 10.27
CA ALA A 611 -14.75 -2.79 9.49
C ALA A 611 -15.19 -4.13 8.88
N CYS A 612 -15.51 -4.15 7.59
CA CYS A 612 -15.99 -5.35 6.90
C CYS A 612 -15.16 -5.70 5.64
N PRO A 613 -14.94 -6.98 5.33
CA PRO A 613 -14.19 -7.38 4.14
C PRO A 613 -14.87 -6.96 2.84
N ALA A 614 -14.09 -6.45 1.88
CA ALA A 614 -14.66 -5.89 0.64
C ALA A 614 -15.30 -6.96 -0.25
N ASN A 615 -14.75 -8.18 -0.24
CA ASN A 615 -15.25 -9.33 -0.98
C ASN A 615 -16.67 -9.79 -0.56
N GLN A 616 -17.20 -9.32 0.58
CA GLN A 616 -18.56 -9.58 1.02
C GLN A 616 -19.58 -8.61 0.42
N CYS A 617 -19.14 -7.53 -0.23
CA CYS A 617 -20.06 -6.61 -0.87
C CYS A 617 -20.77 -7.30 -2.04
N PRO A 618 -22.11 -7.35 -2.06
CA PRO A 618 -22.87 -8.09 -3.07
C PRO A 618 -22.73 -7.51 -4.49
N ILE A 619 -22.20 -6.29 -4.61
CA ILE A 619 -21.92 -5.62 -5.88
C ILE A 619 -20.43 -5.30 -6.05
N ILE A 620 -19.54 -5.97 -5.31
CA ILE A 620 -18.10 -5.84 -5.55
C ILE A 620 -17.81 -6.18 -7.03
N HIS A 621 -17.02 -5.33 -7.67
CA HIS A 621 -16.70 -5.50 -9.08
C HIS A 621 -15.69 -6.66 -9.25
N PRO A 622 -15.81 -7.55 -10.24
CA PRO A 622 -14.86 -8.65 -10.42
C PRO A 622 -13.39 -8.22 -10.58
N LYS A 623 -13.15 -7.02 -11.11
CA LYS A 623 -11.83 -6.38 -11.27
C LYS A 623 -11.37 -5.55 -10.08
N TRP A 624 -12.01 -5.64 -8.91
CA TRP A 624 -11.63 -4.81 -7.75
C TRP A 624 -10.22 -5.09 -7.24
N GLU A 625 -9.67 -6.28 -7.50
CA GLU A 625 -8.27 -6.64 -7.24
C GLU A 625 -7.42 -6.78 -8.50
N GLU A 626 -7.87 -6.24 -9.63
CA GLU A 626 -7.08 -6.26 -10.88
C GLU A 626 -5.78 -5.46 -10.66
N PRO A 627 -4.58 -6.06 -10.76
CA PRO A 627 -3.32 -5.37 -10.48
C PRO A 627 -3.10 -4.15 -11.37
N GLY A 628 -3.52 -4.22 -12.64
CA GLY A 628 -3.45 -3.11 -13.60
C GLY A 628 -4.47 -2.00 -13.37
N GLY A 629 -5.44 -2.20 -12.47
CA GLY A 629 -6.52 -1.26 -12.19
C GLY A 629 -7.58 -1.15 -13.29
N VAL A 630 -8.49 -0.19 -13.11
CA VAL A 630 -9.60 0.09 -14.04
C VAL A 630 -9.45 1.48 -14.65
N PRO A 631 -9.81 1.68 -15.94
CA PRO A 631 -9.62 2.96 -16.60
C PRO A 631 -10.61 4.01 -16.09
N ILE A 632 -10.12 5.07 -15.46
CA ILE A 632 -10.93 6.17 -14.91
C ILE A 632 -11.27 7.16 -16.01
N GLU A 633 -12.56 7.41 -16.20
CA GLU A 633 -13.07 8.28 -17.28
C GLU A 633 -13.64 9.60 -16.77
N ALA A 634 -14.01 9.67 -15.48
CA ALA A 634 -14.42 10.92 -14.83
C ALA A 634 -13.94 11.03 -13.39
N PHE A 635 -13.70 12.28 -12.97
CA PHE A 635 -13.64 12.68 -11.58
C PHE A 635 -14.90 13.43 -11.16
N ILE A 636 -15.36 13.16 -9.93
CA ILE A 636 -16.51 13.83 -9.35
C ILE A 636 -16.10 14.42 -7.99
N PHE A 637 -16.08 15.74 -7.89
CA PHE A 637 -15.97 16.44 -6.61
C PHE A 637 -17.35 16.72 -6.02
N GLY A 638 -17.42 16.94 -4.71
CA GLY A 638 -18.69 17.23 -4.06
C GLY A 638 -18.56 17.33 -2.54
N GLY A 639 -19.52 18.03 -1.93
CA GLY A 639 -19.53 18.31 -0.50
C GLY A 639 -20.91 18.78 -0.05
N ARG A 640 -21.10 18.89 1.27
CA ARG A 640 -22.36 19.36 1.85
C ARG A 640 -22.46 20.87 1.69
N ARG A 641 -23.22 21.33 0.68
CA ARG A 641 -23.50 22.76 0.43
C ARG A 641 -25.01 23.01 0.51
N PRO A 642 -25.52 23.56 1.62
CA PRO A 642 -26.97 23.74 1.80
C PRO A 642 -27.57 24.78 0.85
N ALA A 643 -26.78 25.73 0.34
CA ALA A 643 -27.24 26.81 -0.53
C ALA A 643 -26.29 27.05 -1.72
N GLY A 644 -26.82 27.67 -2.78
CA GLY A 644 -26.09 28.29 -3.89
C GLY A 644 -25.49 27.35 -4.95
N VAL A 645 -24.91 26.22 -4.55
CA VAL A 645 -24.25 25.26 -5.47
C VAL A 645 -25.29 24.31 -6.08
N PRO A 646 -25.37 24.17 -7.42
CA PRO A 646 -26.37 23.34 -8.08
C PRO A 646 -26.10 21.83 -7.96
N LEU A 647 -27.08 21.00 -8.33
CA LEU A 647 -26.99 19.53 -8.22
C LEU A 647 -25.76 18.94 -8.92
N VAL A 648 -25.45 19.39 -10.13
CA VAL A 648 -24.32 18.91 -10.92
C VAL A 648 -23.86 19.98 -11.93
N PHE A 649 -22.55 20.05 -12.15
CA PHE A 649 -21.93 20.76 -13.26
C PHE A 649 -20.63 20.08 -13.72
N GLU A 650 -20.27 20.24 -14.99
CA GLU A 650 -19.01 19.80 -15.62
C GLU A 650 -18.04 20.99 -15.70
N SER A 651 -16.74 20.74 -15.50
CA SER A 651 -15.70 21.75 -15.72
C SER A 651 -15.58 22.14 -17.21
N PHE A 652 -14.83 23.20 -17.51
CA PHE A 652 -14.62 23.64 -18.90
C PHE A 652 -13.38 23.03 -19.52
N SER A 653 -12.39 22.75 -18.67
CA SER A 653 -11.08 22.22 -19.00
C SER A 653 -10.58 21.40 -17.80
N TRP A 654 -9.40 20.81 -17.94
CA TRP A 654 -8.70 20.14 -16.85
C TRP A 654 -8.32 21.15 -15.76
N GLU A 655 -7.76 22.29 -16.16
CA GLU A 655 -7.31 23.37 -15.28
C GLU A 655 -8.47 23.94 -14.47
N HIS A 656 -9.61 24.22 -15.12
CA HIS A 656 -10.85 24.63 -14.43
C HIS A 656 -11.33 23.55 -13.47
N GLY A 657 -11.17 22.27 -13.81
CA GLY A 657 -11.53 21.15 -12.93
C GLY A 657 -10.63 21.01 -11.71
N VAL A 658 -9.31 21.19 -11.86
CA VAL A 658 -8.36 21.26 -10.74
C VAL A 658 -8.70 22.45 -9.83
N PHE A 659 -9.03 23.60 -10.41
CA PHE A 659 -9.51 24.76 -9.68
C PHE A 659 -10.81 24.47 -8.90
N ILE A 660 -11.81 23.82 -9.52
CA ILE A 660 -13.05 23.41 -8.84
C ILE A 660 -12.75 22.50 -7.64
N GLY A 661 -11.85 21.53 -7.81
CA GLY A 661 -11.41 20.66 -6.73
C GLY A 661 -10.69 21.43 -5.62
N ALA A 662 -9.82 22.40 -5.98
CA ALA A 662 -9.12 23.26 -5.04
C ALA A 662 -10.08 24.15 -4.20
N CYS A 663 -11.24 24.48 -4.75
CA CYS A 663 -12.26 25.32 -4.11
C CYS A 663 -13.32 24.50 -3.35
N LEU A 664 -13.12 23.20 -3.17
CA LEU A 664 -14.12 22.34 -2.56
C LEU A 664 -14.40 22.74 -1.11
N LYS A 665 -15.67 22.93 -0.78
CA LYS A 665 -16.16 23.25 0.58
C LYS A 665 -17.23 22.26 1.02
N SER A 666 -17.32 22.02 2.33
CA SER A 666 -18.36 21.18 2.93
C SER A 666 -18.66 21.61 4.36
N GLU A 667 -19.91 21.45 4.80
CA GLU A 667 -20.24 21.48 6.24
C GLU A 667 -19.36 20.48 7.02
N ALA A 668 -18.87 20.90 8.19
CA ALA A 668 -18.08 20.05 9.05
C ALA A 668 -18.87 18.81 9.52
N THR A 669 -18.15 17.71 9.76
CA THR A 669 -18.73 16.42 10.16
C THR A 669 -18.01 15.86 11.38
N ALA A 670 -18.65 14.92 12.09
CA ALA A 670 -18.10 14.30 13.30
C ALA A 670 -16.90 13.36 13.05
N ALA A 671 -16.38 13.29 11.83
CA ALA A 671 -15.24 12.43 11.47
C ALA A 671 -13.88 12.93 11.99
N ALA A 672 -13.87 14.12 12.60
CA ALA A 672 -12.73 14.79 13.24
C ALA A 672 -13.24 15.66 14.42
N GLU A 673 -12.40 16.54 14.96
CA GLU A 673 -12.64 17.30 16.19
C GLU A 673 -13.56 18.55 16.06
N PHE A 674 -14.12 18.82 14.88
CA PHE A 674 -14.96 19.99 14.60
C PHE A 674 -16.43 19.76 15.01
N LYS A 675 -17.04 20.69 15.75
CA LYS A 675 -18.35 20.49 16.40
C LYS A 675 -19.53 21.29 15.80
N ASP A 676 -19.30 22.21 14.88
CA ASP A 676 -20.33 23.11 14.34
C ASP A 676 -20.63 22.85 12.85
N LYS A 677 -21.88 23.07 12.41
CA LYS A 677 -22.30 22.98 10.98
C LYS A 677 -21.79 24.16 10.14
N ILE A 678 -20.52 24.52 10.32
CA ILE A 678 -19.87 25.59 9.56
C ILE A 678 -19.37 24.98 8.25
N VAL A 679 -19.57 25.71 7.15
CA VAL A 679 -18.99 25.36 5.85
C VAL A 679 -17.50 25.64 5.92
N MET A 680 -16.69 24.62 5.70
CA MET A 680 -15.24 24.68 5.74
C MET A 680 -14.66 24.29 4.38
N HIS A 681 -13.53 24.87 4.02
CA HIS A 681 -12.73 24.40 2.90
C HIS A 681 -12.21 22.98 3.20
N ASP A 682 -12.33 22.12 2.20
CA ASP A 682 -11.71 20.80 2.17
C ASP A 682 -11.25 20.52 0.72
N PRO A 683 -10.23 21.27 0.24
CA PRO A 683 -9.76 21.17 -1.14
C PRO A 683 -9.46 19.73 -1.51
N MET A 684 -10.00 19.29 -2.65
CA MET A 684 -9.81 17.95 -3.20
C MET A 684 -10.26 16.82 -2.27
N ALA A 685 -11.01 17.14 -1.20
CA ALA A 685 -11.29 16.28 -0.05
C ALA A 685 -10.02 15.76 0.66
N MET A 686 -8.91 16.48 0.53
CA MET A 686 -7.57 16.09 0.97
C MET A 686 -7.04 16.93 2.13
N ARG A 687 -7.79 17.93 2.66
CA ARG A 687 -7.31 18.82 3.73
C ARG A 687 -6.63 18.08 4.90
N PRO A 688 -7.23 17.03 5.49
CA PRO A 688 -6.61 16.33 6.63
C PRO A 688 -5.59 15.26 6.23
N PHE A 689 -5.30 15.13 4.93
CA PHE A 689 -4.55 14.03 4.31
C PHE A 689 -3.38 14.48 3.44
N MET A 690 -3.08 15.78 3.43
CA MET A 690 -1.94 16.29 2.68
C MET A 690 -0.64 15.67 3.19
N GLY A 691 0.12 15.10 2.24
CA GLY A 691 1.46 14.52 2.47
C GLY A 691 2.61 15.45 2.12
N TYR A 692 2.32 16.61 1.55
CA TYR A 692 3.26 17.65 1.13
C TYR A 692 2.50 18.95 0.81
N ASN A 693 3.25 20.01 0.49
CA ASN A 693 2.74 21.34 0.17
C ASN A 693 1.57 21.31 -0.85
N PHE A 694 0.46 21.95 -0.49
CA PHE A 694 -0.76 21.92 -1.31
C PHE A 694 -0.62 22.66 -2.64
N GLY A 695 0.14 23.75 -2.70
CA GLY A 695 0.46 24.43 -3.97
C GLY A 695 1.23 23.52 -4.93
N GLN A 696 2.23 22.80 -4.42
CA GLN A 696 2.94 21.77 -5.19
C GLN A 696 2.04 20.59 -5.57
N TYR A 697 1.03 20.27 -4.76
CA TYR A 697 0.04 19.23 -5.09
C TYR A 697 -0.84 19.66 -6.26
N LEU A 698 -1.31 20.91 -6.27
CA LEU A 698 -2.06 21.45 -7.41
C LEU A 698 -1.19 21.50 -8.67
N GLN A 699 0.08 21.89 -8.54
CA GLN A 699 1.01 21.87 -9.67
C GLN A 699 1.23 20.46 -10.22
N HIS A 700 1.28 19.44 -9.35
CA HIS A 700 1.36 18.03 -9.75
C HIS A 700 0.11 17.59 -10.53
N TRP A 701 -1.08 17.95 -10.06
CA TRP A 701 -2.32 17.70 -10.80
C TRP A 701 -2.34 18.37 -12.18
N LEU A 702 -1.85 19.61 -12.28
CA LEU A 702 -1.76 20.34 -13.54
C LEU A 702 -0.74 19.70 -14.49
N SER A 703 0.43 19.28 -13.99
CA SER A 703 1.51 18.71 -14.81
C SER A 703 1.17 17.36 -15.42
N LEU A 704 0.15 16.66 -14.88
CA LEU A 704 -0.38 15.44 -15.47
C LEU A 704 -1.10 15.69 -16.81
N ASN A 705 -1.46 16.92 -17.14
CA ASN A 705 -1.97 17.27 -18.47
C ASN A 705 -0.81 17.60 -19.43
N ASN A 706 -0.13 16.58 -19.95
CA ASN A 706 1.09 16.73 -20.77
C ASN A 706 0.90 16.42 -22.27
N GLY A 707 -0.35 16.37 -22.75
CA GLY A 707 -0.71 16.11 -24.15
C GLY A 707 -0.70 14.63 -24.58
N ILE A 708 0.06 13.76 -23.91
CA ILE A 708 0.00 12.29 -24.13
C ILE A 708 -1.13 11.68 -23.29
N HIS A 709 -1.34 12.25 -22.10
CA HIS A 709 -2.35 11.78 -21.16
C HIS A 709 -3.78 12.15 -21.58
N LYS A 710 -4.66 11.16 -21.54
CA LYS A 710 -6.11 11.29 -21.67
C LYS A 710 -6.68 11.54 -20.29
N VAL A 711 -6.64 12.80 -19.86
CA VAL A 711 -7.14 13.20 -18.54
C VAL A 711 -8.66 12.97 -18.42
N PRO A 712 -9.17 12.49 -17.28
CA PRO A 712 -10.61 12.33 -17.06
C PRO A 712 -11.37 13.66 -17.12
N LYS A 713 -12.65 13.63 -17.54
CA LYS A 713 -13.53 14.79 -17.40
C LYS A 713 -13.84 15.04 -15.92
N ILE A 714 -13.94 16.30 -15.51
CA ILE A 714 -14.17 16.67 -14.11
C ILE A 714 -15.58 17.22 -13.94
N PHE A 715 -16.28 16.73 -12.91
CA PHE A 715 -17.61 17.15 -12.52
C PHE A 715 -17.63 17.55 -11.04
N HIS A 716 -18.61 18.35 -10.67
CA HIS A 716 -18.92 18.64 -9.28
C HIS A 716 -20.41 18.39 -9.02
N ILE A 717 -20.73 17.69 -7.92
CA ILE A 717 -22.11 17.42 -7.50
C ILE A 717 -22.43 18.00 -6.13
N ASN A 718 -23.69 18.36 -5.90
CA ASN A 718 -24.22 18.73 -4.60
C ASN A 718 -25.62 18.15 -4.38
N VAL A 719 -25.68 17.01 -3.69
CA VAL A 719 -26.92 16.32 -3.33
C VAL A 719 -27.47 16.80 -1.98
N PHE A 720 -26.90 17.86 -1.40
CA PHE A 720 -27.21 18.35 -0.05
C PHE A 720 -27.83 19.74 -0.03
N ARG A 721 -28.17 20.31 -1.19
CA ARG A 721 -28.85 21.60 -1.28
C ARG A 721 -30.21 21.53 -0.57
N ARG A 722 -30.53 22.56 0.21
CA ARG A 722 -31.77 22.68 0.98
C ARG A 722 -32.60 23.84 0.47
N ASP A 723 -33.90 23.75 0.68
CA ASP A 723 -34.82 24.86 0.46
C ASP A 723 -34.92 25.77 1.69
N VAL A 724 -35.76 26.80 1.60
CA VAL A 724 -35.97 27.78 2.68
C VAL A 724 -36.53 27.19 3.99
N ASN A 725 -37.15 26.01 3.94
CA ASN A 725 -37.65 25.30 5.12
C ASN A 725 -36.59 24.38 5.72
N GLY A 726 -35.43 24.26 5.07
CA GLY A 726 -34.36 23.35 5.45
C GLY A 726 -34.53 21.93 4.90
N ASP A 727 -35.50 21.67 4.02
CA ASP A 727 -35.69 20.36 3.41
C ASP A 727 -34.73 20.15 2.24
N PHE A 728 -34.25 18.92 2.05
CA PHE A 728 -33.39 18.60 0.91
C PHE A 728 -34.16 18.75 -0.41
N LEU A 729 -33.58 19.49 -1.36
CA LEU A 729 -34.15 19.68 -2.70
C LEU A 729 -34.00 18.44 -3.59
N TRP A 730 -33.08 17.54 -3.24
CA TRP A 730 -32.80 16.30 -3.97
C TRP A 730 -32.95 15.08 -3.04
N PRO A 731 -33.63 14.01 -3.47
CA PRO A 731 -33.85 12.82 -2.63
C PRO A 731 -32.57 12.02 -2.32
N GLY A 732 -31.52 12.15 -3.13
CA GLY A 732 -30.23 11.50 -2.88
C GLY A 732 -30.24 9.98 -3.07
N TYR A 733 -29.25 9.32 -2.46
CA TYR A 733 -29.11 7.85 -2.44
C TYR A 733 -29.24 7.21 -3.82
N GLY A 734 -30.14 6.24 -4.00
CA GLY A 734 -30.33 5.55 -5.27
C GLY A 734 -30.73 6.46 -6.44
N GLU A 735 -31.36 7.61 -6.17
CA GLU A 735 -31.75 8.58 -7.20
C GLU A 735 -30.54 9.31 -7.79
N ASN A 736 -29.38 9.29 -7.11
CA ASN A 736 -28.15 9.87 -7.65
C ASN A 736 -27.71 9.19 -8.95
N ILE A 737 -28.23 8.00 -9.29
CA ILE A 737 -28.03 7.40 -10.61
C ILE A 737 -28.47 8.31 -11.76
N ARG A 738 -29.44 9.21 -11.55
CA ARG A 738 -29.91 10.17 -12.56
C ARG A 738 -28.88 11.28 -12.83
N VAL A 739 -28.09 11.63 -11.82
CA VAL A 739 -26.95 12.55 -11.98
C VAL A 739 -25.82 11.83 -12.72
N ILE A 740 -25.57 10.56 -12.37
CA ILE A 740 -24.59 9.74 -13.08
C ILE A 740 -25.00 9.51 -14.53
N ASP A 741 -26.29 9.29 -14.84
CA ASP A 741 -26.80 9.21 -16.21
C ASP A 741 -26.39 10.42 -17.04
N TRP A 742 -26.62 11.63 -16.51
CA TRP A 742 -26.19 12.86 -17.18
C TRP A 742 -24.67 12.89 -17.39
N ILE A 743 -23.88 12.55 -16.37
CA ILE A 743 -22.41 12.46 -16.48
C ILE A 743 -21.99 11.49 -17.59
N ILE A 744 -22.56 10.28 -17.62
CA ILE A 744 -22.23 9.26 -18.62
C ILE A 744 -22.57 9.74 -20.03
N ARG A 745 -23.73 10.37 -20.23
CA ARG A 745 -24.10 10.95 -21.53
C ARG A 745 -23.14 12.08 -21.95
N ARG A 746 -22.62 12.88 -21.00
CA ARG A 746 -21.56 13.88 -21.26
C ARG A 746 -20.21 13.26 -21.60
N LEU A 747 -19.88 12.08 -21.06
CA LEU A 747 -18.71 11.30 -21.44
C LEU A 747 -18.87 10.70 -22.84
N ASP A 748 -20.08 10.28 -23.20
CA ASP A 748 -20.42 9.72 -24.52
C ASP A 748 -20.51 10.78 -25.64
N GLY A 749 -20.29 12.06 -25.31
CA GLY A 749 -20.23 13.15 -26.28
C GLY A 749 -21.57 13.80 -26.61
N ASP A 750 -22.63 13.57 -25.82
CA ASP A 750 -23.90 14.29 -25.97
C ASP A 750 -23.73 15.75 -25.53
N GLU A 751 -23.33 16.61 -26.47
CA GLU A 751 -23.16 18.04 -26.20
C GLU A 751 -24.49 18.75 -25.93
N SER A 752 -25.59 18.19 -26.46
CA SER A 752 -26.90 18.83 -26.51
C SER A 752 -27.56 19.00 -25.13
N ILE A 753 -27.19 18.18 -24.15
CA ILE A 753 -27.77 18.12 -22.80
C ILE A 753 -27.14 19.07 -21.79
N GLY A 754 -26.07 19.76 -22.17
CA GLY A 754 -25.37 20.74 -21.35
C GLY A 754 -25.55 22.17 -21.87
N GLN A 755 -25.56 23.15 -20.97
CA GLN A 755 -25.49 24.57 -21.30
C GLN A 755 -24.42 25.25 -20.45
N LYS A 756 -23.68 26.20 -21.06
CA LYS A 756 -22.68 26.98 -20.34
C LYS A 756 -23.34 27.87 -19.29
N SER A 757 -22.70 27.98 -18.14
CA SER A 757 -23.03 28.89 -17.05
C SER A 757 -21.78 29.61 -16.58
N ALA A 758 -21.85 30.45 -15.55
CA ALA A 758 -20.68 31.13 -15.04
C ALA A 758 -19.70 30.22 -14.26
N ILE A 759 -20.14 29.02 -13.86
CA ILE A 759 -19.38 28.09 -12.99
C ILE A 759 -18.99 26.77 -13.69
N GLY A 760 -19.38 26.58 -14.94
CA GLY A 760 -19.23 25.31 -15.65
C GLY A 760 -20.39 25.04 -16.61
N ILE A 761 -20.47 23.81 -17.12
CA ILE A 761 -21.59 23.35 -17.94
C ILE A 761 -22.62 22.69 -17.01
N ILE A 762 -23.85 23.20 -17.01
CA ILE A 762 -24.98 22.64 -16.24
C ILE A 762 -25.93 21.88 -17.17
N PRO A 763 -26.71 20.92 -16.64
CA PRO A 763 -27.84 20.33 -17.34
C PRO A 763 -28.77 21.39 -17.96
N LYS A 764 -29.17 21.21 -19.23
CA LYS A 764 -30.30 21.93 -19.81
C LYS A 764 -31.61 21.51 -19.16
N GLU A 765 -32.64 22.34 -19.30
CA GLU A 765 -33.99 21.96 -18.88
C GLU A 765 -34.41 20.63 -19.54
N ASN A 766 -35.05 19.76 -18.78
CA ASN A 766 -35.48 18.41 -19.19
C ASN A 766 -34.36 17.43 -19.60
N SER A 767 -33.09 17.75 -19.38
CA SER A 767 -31.98 16.84 -19.72
C SER A 767 -31.68 15.75 -18.68
N LEU A 768 -32.12 15.95 -17.43
CA LEU A 768 -32.07 14.96 -16.36
C LEU A 768 -33.33 14.08 -16.39
N ASN A 769 -33.16 12.76 -16.26
CA ASN A 769 -34.30 11.86 -16.13
C ASN A 769 -34.94 12.03 -14.74
N LEU A 770 -36.15 12.60 -14.69
CA LEU A 770 -36.93 12.80 -13.46
C LEU A 770 -38.16 11.87 -13.37
N GLU A 771 -38.26 10.86 -14.22
CA GLU A 771 -39.37 9.92 -14.22
C GLU A 771 -39.53 9.24 -12.85
N GLY A 772 -40.74 9.26 -12.30
CA GLY A 772 -41.05 8.73 -10.97
C GLY A 772 -40.78 9.71 -9.81
N LEU A 773 -40.08 10.82 -10.05
CA LEU A 773 -39.86 11.86 -9.03
C LEU A 773 -40.93 12.96 -9.14
N LYS A 774 -41.74 13.11 -8.10
CA LYS A 774 -42.75 14.18 -8.02
C LYS A 774 -42.19 15.40 -7.29
N ASN A 775 -42.59 16.59 -7.73
CA ASN A 775 -42.35 17.86 -7.04
C ASN A 775 -40.87 18.25 -6.85
N ILE A 776 -39.96 17.81 -7.74
CA ILE A 776 -38.58 18.29 -7.71
C ILE A 776 -38.55 19.75 -8.17
N LYS A 777 -38.12 20.65 -7.29
CA LYS A 777 -37.98 22.09 -7.56
C LYS A 777 -36.72 22.35 -8.42
N MET A 778 -36.71 21.87 -9.66
CA MET A 778 -35.51 21.90 -10.53
C MET A 778 -34.92 23.29 -10.76
N LYS A 779 -35.78 24.30 -10.93
CA LYS A 779 -35.33 25.69 -11.10
C LYS A 779 -34.53 26.18 -9.89
N GLU A 780 -34.99 25.87 -8.69
CA GLU A 780 -34.30 26.21 -7.44
C GLU A 780 -33.03 25.37 -7.29
N LEU A 781 -33.13 24.05 -7.48
CA LEU A 781 -32.02 23.09 -7.35
C LEU A 781 -30.85 23.41 -8.28
N MET A 782 -31.12 23.86 -9.50
CA MET A 782 -30.12 24.19 -10.52
C MET A 782 -29.75 25.68 -10.57
N SER A 783 -30.36 26.54 -9.75
CA SER A 783 -30.09 27.98 -9.79
C SER A 783 -28.66 28.32 -9.37
N ILE A 784 -28.13 29.40 -9.95
CA ILE A 784 -26.82 29.99 -9.68
C ILE A 784 -27.06 31.45 -9.25
N PRO A 785 -27.38 31.72 -7.98
CA PRO A 785 -27.75 33.06 -7.54
C PRO A 785 -26.53 34.00 -7.58
N LYS A 786 -26.61 35.12 -8.32
CA LYS A 786 -25.48 36.04 -8.49
C LYS A 786 -24.84 36.47 -7.17
N GLN A 787 -25.64 36.92 -6.21
CA GLN A 787 -25.15 37.41 -4.92
C GLN A 787 -24.33 36.34 -4.17
N TYR A 788 -24.85 35.11 -4.12
CA TYR A 788 -24.15 33.98 -3.50
C TYR A 788 -22.77 33.75 -4.13
N TRP A 789 -22.70 33.76 -5.46
CA TRP A 789 -21.45 33.46 -6.16
C TRP A 789 -20.46 34.63 -6.15
N VAL A 790 -20.92 35.88 -6.04
CA VAL A 790 -20.04 37.03 -5.79
C VAL A 790 -19.38 36.89 -4.42
N GLU A 791 -20.13 36.53 -3.39
CA GLU A 791 -19.60 36.28 -2.05
C GLU A 791 -18.67 35.06 -2.04
N ASP A 792 -19.07 33.96 -2.68
CA ASP A 792 -18.29 32.71 -2.72
C ASP A 792 -16.95 32.89 -3.45
N VAL A 793 -16.91 33.59 -4.59
CA VAL A 793 -15.66 33.81 -5.34
C VAL A 793 -14.72 34.78 -4.61
N GLN A 794 -15.25 35.78 -3.91
CA GLN A 794 -14.44 36.67 -3.06
C GLN A 794 -13.82 35.90 -1.89
N GLU A 795 -14.62 35.02 -1.27
CA GLU A 795 -14.16 34.17 -0.17
C GLU A 795 -13.13 33.13 -0.64
N VAL A 796 -13.33 32.51 -1.81
CA VAL A 796 -12.36 31.59 -2.43
C VAL A 796 -11.05 32.31 -2.73
N ARG A 797 -11.09 33.51 -3.32
CA ARG A 797 -9.89 34.30 -3.60
C ARG A 797 -9.11 34.56 -2.31
N LYS A 798 -9.80 35.04 -1.28
CA LYS A 798 -9.20 35.28 0.04
C LYS A 798 -8.61 34.00 0.62
N PHE A 799 -9.32 32.88 0.55
CA PHE A 799 -8.83 31.58 1.02
C PHE A 799 -7.53 31.17 0.32
N LEU A 800 -7.48 31.23 -1.02
CA LEU A 800 -6.29 30.84 -1.77
C LEU A 800 -5.11 31.77 -1.50
N GLU A 801 -5.35 33.08 -1.40
CA GLU A 801 -4.33 34.07 -1.03
C GLU A 801 -3.78 33.81 0.38
N GLU A 802 -4.65 33.55 1.36
CA GLU A 802 -4.25 33.38 2.76
C GLU A 802 -3.61 32.01 3.06
N GLN A 803 -4.13 30.94 2.46
CA GLN A 803 -3.76 29.55 2.77
C GLN A 803 -2.74 28.96 1.81
N VAL A 804 -2.62 29.47 0.58
CA VAL A 804 -1.67 28.98 -0.43
C VAL A 804 -0.62 30.04 -0.74
N GLY A 805 -1.05 31.31 -0.84
CA GLY A 805 -0.17 32.46 -1.01
C GLY A 805 0.74 32.32 -2.23
N PRO A 806 2.06 32.53 -2.10
CA PRO A 806 2.99 32.47 -3.23
C PRO A 806 3.18 31.06 -3.80
N ASP A 807 2.68 30.00 -3.13
CA ASP A 807 2.76 28.63 -3.64
C ASP A 807 1.60 28.30 -4.61
N LEU A 808 0.67 29.24 -4.85
CA LEU A 808 -0.48 29.03 -5.73
C LEU A 808 -0.03 28.98 -7.20
N PRO A 809 -0.32 27.90 -7.96
CA PRO A 809 0.02 27.85 -9.38
C PRO A 809 -0.67 28.95 -10.19
N GLN A 810 0.04 29.47 -11.20
CA GLN A 810 -0.43 30.58 -12.04
C GLN A 810 -1.72 30.23 -12.79
N GLU A 811 -1.87 28.97 -13.20
CA GLU A 811 -3.05 28.45 -13.88
C GLU A 811 -4.29 28.51 -12.97
N ILE A 812 -4.13 28.18 -11.69
CA ILE A 812 -5.22 28.26 -10.70
C ILE A 812 -5.59 29.73 -10.43
N GLN A 813 -4.60 30.61 -10.32
CA GLN A 813 -4.86 32.05 -10.20
C GLN A 813 -5.61 32.59 -11.43
N THR A 814 -5.28 32.10 -12.62
CA THR A 814 -5.98 32.47 -13.85
C THR A 814 -7.45 32.03 -13.81
N GLU A 815 -7.74 30.80 -13.38
CA GLU A 815 -9.12 30.31 -13.23
C GLU A 815 -9.94 31.10 -12.20
N VAL A 816 -9.32 31.57 -11.10
CA VAL A 816 -9.98 32.49 -10.14
C VAL A 816 -10.44 33.77 -10.83
N GLU A 817 -9.54 34.42 -11.59
CA GLU A 817 -9.85 35.67 -12.28
C GLU A 817 -10.89 35.48 -13.39
N GLU A 818 -10.83 34.36 -14.11
CA GLU A 818 -11.84 34.05 -15.10
C GLU A 818 -13.21 33.77 -14.49
N GLN A 819 -13.28 33.01 -13.39
CA GLN A 819 -14.54 32.79 -12.68
C GLN A 819 -15.12 34.11 -12.18
N PHE A 820 -14.28 35.00 -11.63
CA PHE A 820 -14.72 36.35 -11.23
C PHE A 820 -15.36 37.12 -12.39
N ARG A 821 -14.72 37.13 -13.57
CA ARG A 821 -15.27 37.79 -14.77
C ARG A 821 -16.60 37.17 -15.19
N ARG A 822 -16.72 35.85 -15.17
CA ARG A 822 -17.97 35.13 -15.51
C ARG A 822 -19.10 35.43 -14.53
N ILE A 823 -18.80 35.47 -13.23
CA ILE A 823 -19.79 35.78 -12.18
C ILE A 823 -20.23 37.25 -12.23
N ALA A 824 -19.32 38.18 -12.51
CA ALA A 824 -19.66 39.60 -12.66
C ALA A 824 -20.67 39.85 -13.79
N ALA A 825 -20.59 39.03 -14.85
CA ALA A 825 -21.44 39.09 -16.04
C ALA A 825 -22.81 38.38 -15.92
N LEU A 826 -23.07 37.64 -14.83
CA LEU A 826 -24.41 37.10 -14.51
C LEU A 826 -25.43 38.23 -14.30
#